data_AF-A0A5N5QHP9-F1
#
_entry.id   AF-A0A5N5QHP9-F1
#
_cell.length_a   1.000
_cell.length_b   1.000
_cell.length_c   1.000
_cell.angle_alpha   90.00
_cell.angle_beta   90.00
_cell.angle_gamma   90.00
#
_symmetry.space_group_name_H-M   'P 1'
#
loop_
_entity.id
_entity.type
_entity.pdbx_description
1 polymer ?
#
loop_
_entity_poly.entity_id
_entity_poly.type
_entity_poly.pdbx_seq_one_letter_code
_entity_poly.pdbx_strand_id
1 'polypeptide(L)'
;MAAVVRTLPVDAHKVGQEGSVKLFGRWDTQDVECKDISLTDYIQIRHAVYLPHTAGRYAKKQFKKAQMPIVERLVDSLMMKGRNNGKKLMAVRIVAHAFEIIHLLTDQNPIQVLVDAVVNTGPREDSTRIGSQGTVRRQAVDVSPLRRVNQSVALLTIGTRESAFRNVKSVAECLADELINAAKGSSNSYAIKKKDELERVAKSNPKEQPIVACLLNKLQNRLSRASESKHEKAPLRRKLNTNRVVRIHVFLGIRSQPHAQCPVFRDQLYKQLEGVPPGDFEGYTKELVAAGGTLEYLKYADALFEILIVGGLLQPGGNFVEDGAPRSPFSIANAPEPVQVEEVKQYVEVFNKLIRRYKYLQKPLEESALPTLMQYMHRWPAAQKERVAIATGLMISQGLASAGCLQPLTKDQLVKDGKYLRFSTRFLADDVVVDRRLPQRRHKGGIKDLLLFFPPSKREPQDLLTYFRGADLPTVADWYTKKQTAALKTELIQQLKELCEKEEPADVVVAAIRESQPGSSLPETELIQVIWQGLMASVDWSARADQIEGLALKEVARYAPIIEPFSSTGKSQVALINAVQVYCYDDRRIMKSFPQILKVLYNKDCVSDQAIIYWFQKGAKPQGKQHFLKASEPLVKFLQAQEDESEEEEE
;
A
#
# COMPACT_ATOMS: atom_id res chain seq x y z
N MET A 1 24.93 49.30 -32.36
CA MET A 1 24.30 48.12 -31.73
C MET A 1 24.21 48.37 -30.25
N ALA A 2 23.00 48.58 -29.72
CA ALA A 2 22.80 48.85 -28.30
C ALA A 2 23.22 47.63 -27.46
N ALA A 3 24.08 47.85 -26.46
CA ALA A 3 24.40 46.82 -25.48
C ALA A 3 23.11 46.45 -24.75
N VAL A 4 22.68 45.19 -24.90
CA VAL A 4 21.53 44.65 -24.18
C VAL A 4 21.80 44.86 -22.68
N VAL A 5 21.03 45.74 -22.05
CA VAL A 5 21.06 45.92 -20.60
C VAL A 5 20.54 44.62 -19.99
N ARG A 6 21.45 43.83 -19.43
CA ARG A 6 21.14 42.52 -18.84
C ARG A 6 20.84 42.72 -17.36
N THR A 7 19.61 42.39 -16.96
CA THR A 7 19.13 42.48 -15.58
C THR A 7 19.68 41.37 -14.68
N LEU A 8 20.25 40.31 -15.26
CA LEU A 8 20.83 39.19 -14.53
C LEU A 8 22.37 39.18 -14.59
N PRO A 9 23.04 38.62 -13.57
CA PRO A 9 24.49 38.50 -13.54
C PRO A 9 25.05 37.76 -14.78
N VAL A 10 26.24 38.16 -15.21
CA VAL A 10 26.91 37.61 -16.42
C VAL A 10 27.06 36.09 -16.34
N ASP A 11 27.29 35.54 -15.15
CA ASP A 11 27.47 34.10 -14.94
C ASP A 11 26.19 33.29 -15.13
N ALA A 12 25.03 33.85 -14.78
CA ALA A 12 23.73 33.22 -15.04
C ALA A 12 23.43 33.18 -16.55
N HIS A 13 23.86 34.21 -17.29
CA HIS A 13 23.73 34.24 -18.74
C HIS A 13 24.67 33.27 -19.47
N LYS A 14 25.89 33.04 -18.96
CA LYS A 14 26.81 32.05 -19.53
C LYS A 14 26.24 30.63 -19.48
N VAL A 15 25.62 30.24 -18.36
CA VAL A 15 24.99 28.93 -18.21
C VAL A 15 23.77 28.78 -19.13
N GLY A 16 22.99 29.85 -19.33
CA GLY A 16 21.83 29.84 -20.23
C GLY A 16 22.18 29.83 -21.73
N GLN A 17 23.39 30.25 -22.11
CA GLN A 17 23.84 30.34 -23.51
C GLN A 17 24.53 29.07 -24.03
N GLU A 18 25.02 28.19 -23.16
CA GLU A 18 25.75 26.98 -23.57
C GLU A 18 24.87 25.87 -24.19
N GLY A 19 23.54 25.93 -24.05
CA GLY A 19 22.60 24.98 -24.68
C GLY A 19 22.69 23.52 -24.20
N SER A 20 23.76 23.13 -23.50
CA SER A 20 24.00 21.81 -22.92
C SER A 20 23.88 21.84 -21.40
N VAL A 21 23.10 20.91 -20.84
CA VAL A 21 22.96 20.76 -19.38
C VAL A 21 24.21 20.05 -18.83
N LYS A 22 25.05 20.77 -18.07
CA LYS A 22 26.25 20.21 -17.41
C LYS A 22 25.99 20.00 -15.92
N LEU A 23 26.43 18.87 -15.38
CA LEU A 23 26.36 18.58 -13.94
C LEU A 23 27.30 19.51 -13.18
N PHE A 24 26.79 20.13 -12.12
CA PHE A 24 27.46 21.21 -11.36
C PHE A 24 27.92 22.39 -12.24
N GLY A 25 27.36 22.54 -13.45
CA GLY A 25 27.78 23.54 -14.43
C GLY A 25 29.19 23.32 -14.98
N ARG A 26 29.81 22.14 -14.75
CA ARG A 26 31.20 21.85 -15.14
C ARG A 26 31.36 20.55 -15.92
N TRP A 27 30.66 19.50 -15.51
CA TRP A 27 30.86 18.15 -16.07
C TRP A 27 29.80 17.84 -17.13
N ASP A 28 30.25 17.51 -18.34
CA ASP A 28 29.35 17.01 -19.38
C ASP A 28 29.01 15.53 -19.14
N THR A 29 27.77 15.16 -19.47
CA THR A 29 27.26 13.79 -19.41
C THR A 29 27.22 13.10 -20.77
N GLN A 30 27.44 13.82 -21.87
CA GLN A 30 27.34 13.27 -23.23
C GLN A 30 28.44 12.26 -23.55
N ASP A 31 29.67 12.52 -23.11
CA ASP A 31 30.85 11.68 -23.38
C ASP A 31 30.97 10.45 -22.47
N VAL A 32 29.99 10.21 -21.60
CA VAL A 32 30.05 9.16 -20.58
C VAL A 32 29.39 7.89 -21.10
N GLU A 33 30.17 6.81 -21.19
CA GLU A 33 29.72 5.52 -21.72
C GLU A 33 29.82 4.39 -20.69
N CYS A 34 28.85 3.47 -20.71
CA CYS A 34 28.89 2.26 -19.88
C CYS A 34 29.47 1.08 -20.67
N LYS A 35 30.63 0.57 -20.24
CA LYS A 35 31.32 -0.56 -20.90
C LYS A 35 30.57 -1.89 -20.80
N ASP A 36 29.73 -2.08 -19.77
CA ASP A 36 28.98 -3.33 -19.55
C ASP A 36 27.56 -3.22 -20.14
N ILE A 37 27.30 -4.01 -21.19
CA ILE A 37 26.02 -4.08 -21.91
C ILE A 37 24.86 -4.38 -20.95
N SER A 38 25.07 -5.23 -19.94
CA SER A 38 24.02 -5.64 -19.02
C SER A 38 23.55 -4.54 -18.05
N LEU A 39 24.36 -3.49 -17.87
CA LEU A 39 24.10 -2.39 -16.94
C LEU A 39 23.61 -1.11 -17.64
N THR A 40 23.68 -1.06 -18.96
CA THR A 40 23.37 0.14 -19.76
C THR A 40 21.97 0.69 -19.47
N ASP A 41 20.95 -0.17 -19.40
CA ASP A 41 19.55 0.25 -19.13
C ASP A 41 19.29 0.59 -17.65
N TYR A 42 20.21 0.25 -16.76
CA TYR A 42 20.05 0.39 -15.30
C TYR A 42 20.90 1.51 -14.69
N ILE A 43 21.77 2.11 -15.49
CA ILE A 43 22.60 3.27 -15.14
C ILE A 43 22.17 4.42 -16.05
N GLN A 44 21.36 5.34 -15.49
CA GLN A 44 20.89 6.48 -16.25
C GLN A 44 21.97 7.57 -16.32
N ILE A 45 22.48 7.80 -17.53
CA ILE A 45 23.51 8.80 -17.86
C ILE A 45 22.95 9.86 -18.83
N ARG A 46 22.08 9.45 -19.75
CA ARG A 46 21.54 10.29 -20.84
C ARG A 46 20.65 11.45 -20.39
N HIS A 47 20.12 11.40 -19.16
CA HIS A 47 19.30 12.47 -18.60
C HIS A 47 20.18 13.39 -17.76
N ALA A 48 20.75 14.40 -18.41
CA ALA A 48 21.57 15.41 -17.77
C ALA A 48 20.78 16.22 -16.73
N VAL A 49 21.40 16.51 -15.59
CA VAL A 49 20.83 17.35 -14.53
C VAL A 49 21.88 18.33 -14.02
N TYR A 50 21.49 19.55 -13.69
CA TYR A 50 22.42 20.54 -13.13
C TYR A 50 22.89 20.17 -11.72
N LEU A 51 21.98 19.66 -10.91
CA LEU A 51 22.22 19.26 -9.52
C LEU A 51 21.58 17.88 -9.28
N PRO A 52 22.25 16.96 -8.56
CA PRO A 52 21.70 15.64 -8.22
C PRO A 52 20.70 15.73 -7.04
N HIS A 53 19.72 16.64 -7.16
CA HIS A 53 18.67 16.89 -6.18
C HIS A 53 17.32 17.04 -6.89
N THR A 54 16.78 15.91 -7.33
CA THR A 54 15.50 15.83 -8.02
C THR A 54 14.48 15.25 -7.03
N ALA A 55 13.37 15.95 -6.79
CA ALA A 55 12.26 15.42 -5.97
C ALA A 55 11.44 14.34 -6.72
N GLY A 56 12.12 13.46 -7.47
CA GLY A 56 11.53 12.47 -8.35
C GLY A 56 10.89 11.31 -7.59
N ARG A 57 9.66 10.94 -7.98
CA ARG A 57 8.91 9.83 -7.35
C ARG A 57 9.32 8.49 -7.95
N TYR A 58 10.53 8.02 -7.64
CA TYR A 58 11.11 6.79 -8.20
C TYR A 58 10.70 5.51 -7.45
N ALA A 59 10.22 5.60 -6.21
CA ALA A 59 9.85 4.45 -5.38
C ALA A 59 8.44 3.88 -5.66
N LYS A 60 7.55 4.66 -6.29
CA LYS A 60 6.13 4.27 -6.46
C LYS A 60 5.91 3.09 -7.40
N LYS A 61 6.82 2.82 -8.33
CA LYS A 61 6.72 1.73 -9.32
C LYS A 61 7.99 0.89 -9.34
N GLN A 62 7.85 -0.42 -9.53
CA GLN A 62 8.97 -1.34 -9.69
C GLN A 62 9.81 -0.92 -10.92
N PHE A 63 11.14 -0.96 -10.80
CA PHE A 63 12.13 -0.54 -11.81
C PHE A 63 12.21 0.95 -12.16
N LYS A 64 11.28 1.81 -11.70
CA LYS A 64 11.38 3.25 -11.96
C LYS A 64 12.65 3.89 -11.36
N LYS A 65 13.22 3.27 -10.32
CA LYS A 65 14.53 3.61 -9.77
C LYS A 65 15.69 3.51 -10.78
N ALA A 66 15.58 2.69 -11.82
CA ALA A 66 16.62 2.57 -12.87
C ALA A 66 16.77 3.87 -13.68
N GLN A 67 15.69 4.64 -13.83
CA GLN A 67 15.67 5.92 -14.54
C GLN A 67 16.23 7.08 -13.72
N MET A 68 16.56 6.86 -12.43
CA MET A 68 17.15 7.90 -11.58
C MET A 68 18.61 8.13 -11.96
N PRO A 69 19.07 9.39 -12.12
CA PRO A 69 20.47 9.68 -12.42
C PRO A 69 21.41 8.97 -11.43
N ILE A 70 22.49 8.36 -11.93
CA ILE A 70 23.39 7.55 -11.10
C ILE A 70 24.03 8.34 -9.97
N VAL A 71 24.36 9.62 -10.22
CA VAL A 71 24.92 10.53 -9.21
C VAL A 71 23.92 10.79 -8.09
N GLU A 72 22.64 10.93 -8.42
CA GLU A 72 21.58 11.11 -7.42
C GLU A 72 21.39 9.85 -6.56
N ARG A 73 21.51 8.65 -7.15
CA ARG A 73 21.52 7.38 -6.39
C ARG A 73 22.66 7.32 -5.38
N LEU A 74 23.83 7.83 -5.74
CA LEU A 74 24.99 7.91 -4.84
C LEU A 74 24.72 8.89 -3.68
N VAL A 75 24.25 10.10 -3.99
CA VAL A 75 23.88 11.13 -3.01
C VAL A 75 22.85 10.61 -2.01
N ASP A 76 21.79 9.95 -2.50
CA ASP A 76 20.74 9.40 -1.63
C ASP A 76 21.28 8.31 -0.69
N SER A 77 22.28 7.54 -1.12
CA SER A 77 22.89 6.48 -0.31
C SER A 77 23.87 7.04 0.73
N LEU A 78 24.45 8.22 0.51
CA LEU A 78 25.34 8.90 1.46
C LEU A 78 24.61 9.48 2.69
N MET A 79 23.35 9.89 2.53
CA MET A 79 22.55 10.51 3.61
C MET A 79 21.89 9.50 4.57
N MET A 80 22.48 8.32 4.77
CA MET A 80 21.93 7.25 5.62
C MET A 80 22.52 7.25 7.05
N LYS A 81 21.94 6.37 7.91
CA LYS A 81 22.34 6.04 9.30
C LYS A 81 22.15 7.19 10.30
N GLY A 82 20.88 7.43 10.65
CA GLY A 82 20.47 8.22 11.80
C GLY A 82 20.72 9.71 11.59
N ARG A 83 21.79 10.25 12.19
CA ARG A 83 22.12 11.69 12.21
C ARG A 83 22.24 12.38 10.84
N ASN A 84 22.39 11.62 9.76
CA ASN A 84 22.53 12.12 8.40
C ASN A 84 21.25 11.99 7.56
N ASN A 85 20.19 11.37 8.09
CA ASN A 85 18.93 11.16 7.38
C ASN A 85 18.34 12.51 6.93
N GLY A 86 17.98 12.62 5.65
CA GLY A 86 17.35 13.81 5.07
C GLY A 86 18.31 14.97 4.74
N LYS A 87 19.59 14.89 5.11
CA LYS A 87 20.58 15.96 4.85
C LYS A 87 21.12 15.91 3.42
N LYS A 88 20.23 15.93 2.43
CA LYS A 88 20.58 15.77 1.01
C LYS A 88 21.48 16.90 0.49
N LEU A 89 21.25 18.15 0.90
CA LEU A 89 22.12 19.28 0.53
C LEU A 89 23.58 19.09 0.96
N MET A 90 23.80 18.54 2.16
CA MET A 90 25.14 18.22 2.65
C MET A 90 25.79 17.10 1.82
N ALA A 91 25.02 16.06 1.47
CA ALA A 91 25.50 14.97 0.61
C ALA A 91 25.85 15.44 -0.81
N VAL A 92 25.06 16.35 -1.39
CA VAL A 92 25.36 16.96 -2.70
C VAL A 92 26.69 17.73 -2.66
N ARG A 93 26.95 18.49 -1.59
CA ARG A 93 28.24 19.20 -1.41
C ARG A 93 29.42 18.25 -1.31
N ILE A 94 29.28 17.14 -0.57
CA ILE A 94 30.32 16.11 -0.45
C ILE A 94 30.67 15.53 -1.83
N VAL A 95 29.64 15.21 -2.64
CA VAL A 95 29.86 14.67 -3.99
C VAL A 95 30.48 15.71 -4.93
N ALA A 96 30.10 16.99 -4.82
CA ALA A 96 30.72 18.05 -5.60
C ALA A 96 32.23 18.16 -5.34
N HIS A 97 32.64 18.19 -4.07
CA HIS A 97 34.06 18.23 -3.69
C HIS A 97 34.79 16.93 -4.08
N ALA A 98 34.17 15.77 -3.91
CA ALA A 98 34.79 14.50 -4.32
C ALA A 98 35.03 14.45 -5.84
N PHE A 99 34.13 14.98 -6.65
CA PHE A 99 34.28 15.04 -8.10
C PHE A 99 35.38 16.00 -8.54
N GLU A 100 35.56 17.12 -7.84
CA GLU A 100 36.71 18.02 -8.06
C GLU A 100 38.03 17.30 -7.76
N ILE A 101 38.13 16.59 -6.64
CA ILE A 101 39.32 15.83 -6.27
C ILE A 101 39.62 14.73 -7.30
N ILE A 102 38.60 13.99 -7.75
CA ILE A 102 38.76 12.94 -8.76
C ILE A 102 39.32 13.52 -10.05
N HIS A 103 38.80 14.65 -10.52
CA HIS A 103 39.30 15.28 -11.72
C HIS A 103 40.75 15.73 -11.57
N LEU A 104 41.08 16.39 -10.46
CA LEU A 104 42.46 16.85 -10.20
C LEU A 104 43.48 15.69 -10.12
N LEU A 105 43.06 14.50 -9.70
CA LEU A 105 43.94 13.34 -9.55
C LEU A 105 44.00 12.43 -10.78
N THR A 106 42.98 12.45 -11.64
CA THR A 106 42.86 11.49 -12.75
C THR A 106 42.78 12.14 -14.13
N ASP A 107 42.55 13.45 -14.20
CA ASP A 107 42.27 14.25 -15.40
C ASP A 107 41.10 13.72 -16.24
N GLN A 108 40.33 12.76 -15.72
CA GLN A 108 39.17 12.17 -16.38
C GLN A 108 37.88 12.85 -15.91
N ASN A 109 36.81 12.63 -16.68
CA ASN A 109 35.48 13.02 -16.26
C ASN A 109 35.08 12.20 -15.01
N PRO A 110 34.81 12.82 -13.85
CA PRO A 110 34.50 12.11 -12.61
C PRO A 110 33.22 11.27 -12.71
N ILE A 111 32.29 11.63 -13.61
CA ILE A 111 31.09 10.82 -13.87
C ILE A 111 31.47 9.49 -14.51
N GLN A 112 32.44 9.47 -15.43
CA GLN A 112 32.95 8.24 -16.03
C GLN A 112 33.62 7.35 -14.98
N VAL A 113 34.43 7.94 -14.10
CA VAL A 113 35.07 7.22 -12.99
C VAL A 113 34.03 6.58 -12.07
N LEU A 114 32.93 7.30 -11.77
CA LEU A 114 31.82 6.75 -11.00
C LEU A 114 31.15 5.57 -11.71
N VAL A 115 30.88 5.68 -13.01
CA VAL A 115 30.26 4.59 -13.80
C VAL A 115 31.16 3.37 -13.81
N ASP A 116 32.45 3.55 -14.08
CA ASP A 116 33.44 2.47 -14.09
C ASP A 116 33.56 1.80 -12.71
N ALA A 117 33.56 2.59 -11.62
CA ALA A 117 33.55 2.07 -10.26
C ALA A 117 32.30 1.22 -9.95
N VAL A 118 31.11 1.67 -10.37
CA VAL A 118 29.85 0.93 -10.19
C VAL A 118 29.85 -0.38 -10.98
N VAL A 119 30.35 -0.37 -12.21
CA VAL A 119 30.46 -1.56 -13.06
C VAL A 119 31.39 -2.61 -12.44
N ASN A 120 32.55 -2.16 -11.92
CA ASN A 120 33.57 -3.05 -11.38
C ASN A 120 33.18 -3.67 -10.02
N THR A 121 32.45 -2.93 -9.19
CA THR A 121 32.08 -3.34 -7.82
C THR A 121 30.78 -4.15 -7.72
N GLY A 122 29.99 -4.24 -8.80
CA GLY A 122 28.73 -4.98 -8.80
C GLY A 122 28.94 -6.52 -8.86
N PRO A 123 28.55 -7.30 -7.83
CA PRO A 123 28.77 -8.74 -7.79
C PRO A 123 27.87 -9.48 -8.79
N ARG A 124 28.46 -10.33 -9.63
CA ARG A 124 27.75 -11.07 -10.69
C ARG A 124 27.03 -12.29 -10.15
N GLU A 125 27.64 -12.97 -9.18
CA GLU A 125 27.09 -14.13 -8.49
C GLU A 125 27.04 -13.86 -6.99
N ASP A 126 25.99 -14.36 -6.33
CA ASP A 126 25.81 -14.28 -4.88
C ASP A 126 25.30 -15.63 -4.37
N SER A 127 25.38 -15.88 -3.07
CA SER A 127 24.89 -17.10 -2.45
C SER A 127 23.58 -16.85 -1.71
N THR A 128 22.55 -17.65 -1.97
CA THR A 128 21.26 -17.59 -1.27
C THR A 128 21.06 -18.79 -0.37
N ARG A 129 20.35 -18.57 0.72
CA ARG A 129 20.06 -19.61 1.70
C ARG A 129 18.84 -20.41 1.21
N ILE A 130 19.03 -21.70 0.90
CA ILE A 130 17.99 -22.62 0.42
C ILE A 130 17.88 -23.82 1.37
N GLY A 131 16.67 -24.14 1.80
CA GLY A 131 16.37 -25.29 2.64
C GLY A 131 14.99 -25.19 3.29
N SER A 132 14.44 -26.33 3.67
CA SER A 132 13.22 -26.42 4.50
C SER A 132 13.62 -26.98 5.86
N GLN A 133 13.09 -26.42 6.94
CA GLN A 133 13.38 -26.81 8.33
C GLN A 133 14.86 -26.59 8.76
N GLY A 134 15.41 -27.49 9.59
CA GLY A 134 16.71 -27.35 10.26
C GLY A 134 17.95 -27.57 9.38
N THR A 135 17.80 -28.07 8.15
CA THR A 135 18.91 -28.25 7.22
C THR A 135 18.88 -27.15 6.18
N VAL A 136 19.82 -26.20 6.27
CA VAL A 136 19.87 -25.07 5.35
C VAL A 136 21.25 -24.91 4.76
N ARG A 137 21.32 -24.87 3.43
CA ARG A 137 22.55 -24.72 2.66
C ARG A 137 22.59 -23.39 1.90
N ARG A 138 23.79 -22.99 1.48
CA ARG A 138 23.97 -21.84 0.58
C ARG A 138 24.08 -22.33 -0.86
N GLN A 139 23.29 -21.74 -1.74
CA GLN A 139 23.26 -22.04 -3.16
C GLN A 139 23.69 -20.80 -3.95
N ALA A 140 24.67 -20.94 -4.84
CA ALA A 140 25.04 -19.86 -5.76
C ALA A 140 23.91 -19.56 -6.75
N VAL A 141 23.62 -18.27 -6.93
CA VAL A 141 22.62 -17.74 -7.86
C VAL A 141 23.17 -16.49 -8.57
N ASP A 142 22.64 -16.24 -9.77
CA ASP A 142 22.99 -15.06 -10.55
C ASP A 142 22.30 -13.80 -9.99
N VAL A 143 23.00 -12.67 -10.02
CA VAL A 143 22.51 -11.39 -9.49
C VAL A 143 21.93 -10.53 -10.62
N SER A 144 20.70 -10.04 -10.42
CA SER A 144 20.04 -9.09 -11.33
C SER A 144 20.89 -7.82 -11.56
N PRO A 145 20.92 -7.24 -12.77
CA PRO A 145 21.58 -5.96 -13.07
C PRO A 145 21.19 -4.82 -12.13
N LEU A 146 19.89 -4.67 -11.81
CA LEU A 146 19.44 -3.63 -10.88
C LEU A 146 20.00 -3.85 -9.47
N ARG A 147 20.11 -5.12 -9.04
CA ARG A 147 20.71 -5.47 -7.74
C ARG A 147 22.23 -5.24 -7.76
N ARG A 148 22.92 -5.53 -8.86
CA ARG A 148 24.35 -5.19 -9.06
C ARG A 148 24.61 -3.70 -8.84
N VAL A 149 23.81 -2.82 -9.46
CA VAL A 149 23.95 -1.36 -9.29
C VAL A 149 23.58 -0.91 -7.87
N ASN A 150 22.55 -1.49 -7.25
CA ASN A 150 22.21 -1.11 -5.87
C ASN A 150 23.26 -1.55 -4.85
N GLN A 151 23.84 -2.74 -5.04
CA GLN A 151 24.82 -3.31 -4.13
C GLN A 151 26.18 -2.62 -4.27
N SER A 152 26.61 -2.30 -5.49
CA SER A 152 27.82 -1.48 -5.72
C SER A 152 27.73 -0.11 -5.03
N VAL A 153 26.65 0.64 -5.27
CA VAL A 153 26.46 1.95 -4.63
C VAL A 153 26.42 1.83 -3.09
N ALA A 154 25.79 0.78 -2.55
CA ALA A 154 25.78 0.53 -1.11
C ALA A 154 27.18 0.21 -0.57
N LEU A 155 27.95 -0.66 -1.23
CA LEU A 155 29.29 -1.03 -0.81
C LEU A 155 30.26 0.15 -0.86
N LEU A 156 30.20 0.97 -1.92
CA LEU A 156 31.01 2.18 -2.05
C LEU A 156 30.73 3.19 -0.92
N THR A 157 29.45 3.43 -0.63
CA THR A 157 29.06 4.39 0.42
C THR A 157 29.32 3.88 1.83
N ILE A 158 29.19 2.57 2.08
CA ILE A 158 29.57 1.94 3.35
C ILE A 158 31.09 2.04 3.55
N GLY A 159 31.89 1.66 2.56
CA GLY A 159 33.35 1.73 2.61
C GLY A 159 33.84 3.16 2.87
N THR A 160 33.34 4.12 2.10
CA THR A 160 33.62 5.56 2.28
C THR A 160 33.33 6.02 3.71
N ARG A 161 32.17 5.62 4.26
CA ARG A 161 31.75 6.03 5.61
C ARG A 161 32.62 5.40 6.68
N GLU A 162 32.94 4.12 6.56
CA GLU A 162 33.80 3.41 7.53
C GLU A 162 35.21 4.00 7.52
N SER A 163 35.77 4.30 6.35
CA SER A 163 37.10 4.94 6.21
C SER A 163 37.16 6.37 6.76
N ALA A 164 36.05 7.11 6.69
CA ALA A 164 35.96 8.47 7.24
C ALA A 164 35.58 8.51 8.74
N PHE A 165 35.12 7.39 9.32
CA PHE A 165 34.68 7.38 10.71
C PHE A 165 35.88 7.44 11.66
N ARG A 166 35.94 8.48 12.51
CA ARG A 166 37.04 8.73 13.45
C ARG A 166 38.41 8.87 12.77
N ASN A 167 38.42 9.40 11.54
CA ASN A 167 39.62 9.69 10.78
C ASN A 167 39.72 11.21 10.52
N VAL A 168 40.93 11.72 10.29
CA VAL A 168 41.21 13.12 9.96
C VAL A 168 40.80 13.43 8.52
N LYS A 169 40.91 12.45 7.61
CA LYS A 169 40.48 12.59 6.21
C LYS A 169 39.00 12.97 6.11
N SER A 170 38.70 13.92 5.24
CA SER A 170 37.32 14.32 5.00
C SER A 170 36.53 13.22 4.28
N VAL A 171 35.20 13.22 4.42
CA VAL A 171 34.35 12.23 3.73
C VAL A 171 34.46 12.36 2.20
N ALA A 172 34.70 13.58 1.69
CA ALA A 172 34.86 13.83 0.26
C ALA A 172 36.17 13.21 -0.29
N GLU A 173 37.29 13.33 0.45
CA GLU A 173 38.55 12.67 0.12
C GLU A 173 38.42 11.15 0.16
N CYS A 174 37.82 10.60 1.22
CA CYS A 174 37.58 9.16 1.32
C CYS A 174 36.69 8.63 0.19
N LEU A 175 35.70 9.42 -0.25
CA LEU A 175 34.83 9.05 -1.38
C LEU A 175 35.61 9.05 -2.70
N ALA A 176 36.45 10.06 -2.92
CA ALA A 176 37.31 10.15 -4.10
C ALA A 176 38.31 8.97 -4.15
N ASP A 177 39.00 8.69 -3.04
CA ASP A 177 39.91 7.55 -2.91
C ASP A 177 39.21 6.21 -3.22
N GLU A 178 38.01 6.00 -2.66
CA GLU A 178 37.25 4.76 -2.86
C GLU A 178 36.79 4.61 -4.32
N LEU A 179 36.30 5.69 -4.96
CA LEU A 179 35.86 5.67 -6.35
C LEU A 179 37.01 5.44 -7.33
N ILE A 180 38.17 6.11 -7.14
CA ILE A 180 39.35 5.93 -8.01
C ILE A 180 39.87 4.49 -7.90
N ASN A 181 39.97 3.95 -6.68
CA ASN A 181 40.43 2.58 -6.45
C ASN A 181 39.45 1.55 -7.03
N ALA A 182 38.15 1.77 -6.88
CA ALA A 182 37.11 0.90 -7.44
C ALA A 182 37.10 0.94 -8.98
N ALA A 183 37.28 2.11 -9.60
CA ALA A 183 37.36 2.25 -11.06
C ALA A 183 38.57 1.53 -11.65
N LYS A 184 39.70 1.49 -10.92
CA LYS A 184 40.89 0.72 -11.30
C LYS A 184 40.79 -0.79 -10.98
N GLY A 185 39.75 -1.22 -10.26
CA GLY A 185 39.62 -2.60 -9.80
C GLY A 185 40.63 -2.99 -8.72
N SER A 186 41.15 -2.02 -7.97
CA SER A 186 42.16 -2.26 -6.94
C SER A 186 41.55 -2.96 -5.71
N SER A 187 42.25 -3.95 -5.19
CA SER A 187 41.91 -4.62 -3.92
C SER A 187 42.04 -3.69 -2.70
N ASN A 188 42.57 -2.47 -2.86
CA ASN A 188 42.56 -1.49 -1.78
C ASN A 188 41.15 -0.99 -1.45
N SER A 189 40.24 -0.95 -2.43
CA SER A 189 38.84 -0.57 -2.23
C SER A 189 38.10 -1.58 -1.36
N TYR A 190 37.28 -1.07 -0.43
CA TYR A 190 36.38 -1.88 0.37
C TYR A 190 35.34 -2.60 -0.51
N ALA A 191 34.78 -1.89 -1.48
CA ALA A 191 33.74 -2.43 -2.35
C ALA A 191 34.23 -3.61 -3.21
N ILE A 192 35.45 -3.51 -3.77
CA ILE A 192 36.06 -4.61 -4.55
C ILE A 192 36.33 -5.82 -3.66
N LYS A 193 36.95 -5.63 -2.49
CA LYS A 193 37.20 -6.71 -1.51
C LYS A 193 35.91 -7.47 -1.18
N LYS A 194 34.82 -6.74 -0.91
CA LYS A 194 33.53 -7.35 -0.55
C LYS A 194 32.86 -8.06 -1.72
N LYS A 195 32.95 -7.51 -2.93
CA LYS A 195 32.47 -8.17 -4.13
C LYS A 195 33.21 -9.49 -4.36
N ASP A 196 34.54 -9.48 -4.34
CA ASP A 196 35.35 -10.67 -4.58
C ASP A 196 35.14 -11.72 -3.49
N GLU A 197 34.93 -11.31 -2.23
CA GLU A 197 34.55 -12.20 -1.13
C GLU A 197 33.22 -12.92 -1.42
N LEU A 198 32.19 -12.18 -1.86
CA LEU A 198 30.88 -12.73 -2.19
C LEU A 198 30.94 -13.69 -3.38
N GLU A 199 31.62 -13.31 -4.46
CA GLU A 199 31.78 -14.15 -5.65
C GLU A 199 32.62 -15.40 -5.33
N ARG A 200 33.61 -15.31 -4.45
CA ARG A 200 34.39 -16.47 -3.99
C ARG A 200 33.53 -17.45 -3.19
N VAL A 201 32.66 -16.95 -2.31
CA VAL A 201 31.72 -17.79 -1.53
C VAL A 201 30.65 -18.41 -2.42
N ALA A 202 30.19 -17.69 -3.46
CA ALA A 202 29.31 -18.27 -4.46
C ALA A 202 30.04 -19.38 -5.24
N LYS A 203 31.27 -19.14 -5.68
CA LYS A 203 32.09 -20.13 -6.41
C LYS A 203 32.38 -21.40 -5.60
N SER A 204 32.56 -21.29 -4.29
CA SER A 204 32.78 -22.47 -3.42
C SER A 204 31.52 -23.32 -3.24
N ASN A 205 30.33 -22.78 -3.50
CA ASN A 205 29.05 -23.47 -3.38
C ASN A 205 28.46 -23.68 -4.79
N PRO A 206 28.89 -24.73 -5.53
CA PRO A 206 28.54 -24.87 -6.93
C PRO A 206 27.03 -24.84 -7.16
N LYS A 207 26.64 -24.25 -8.30
CA LYS A 207 25.27 -24.36 -8.84
C LYS A 207 24.95 -25.86 -8.94
N GLU A 208 24.09 -26.39 -8.07
CA GLU A 208 23.51 -27.71 -8.32
C GLU A 208 22.73 -27.57 -9.62
N GLN A 209 23.33 -28.03 -10.73
CA GLN A 209 22.55 -28.23 -11.93
C GLN A 209 21.52 -29.29 -11.56
N PRO A 210 20.21 -29.01 -11.66
CA PRO A 210 19.21 -30.04 -11.44
C PRO A 210 19.59 -31.22 -12.36
N ILE A 211 19.39 -32.46 -11.90
CA ILE A 211 19.71 -33.68 -12.66
C ILE A 211 19.14 -33.60 -14.09
N VAL A 212 18.04 -32.87 -14.27
CA VAL A 212 17.41 -32.49 -15.54
C VAL A 212 18.31 -31.66 -16.48
N ALA A 213 19.10 -30.71 -15.97
CA ALA A 213 20.06 -29.91 -16.75
C ALA A 213 21.31 -30.71 -17.15
N CYS A 214 21.78 -31.63 -16.29
CA CYS A 214 22.86 -32.57 -16.65
C CYS A 214 22.37 -33.59 -17.70
N LEU A 215 21.13 -34.07 -17.58
CA LEU A 215 20.48 -34.90 -18.59
C LEU A 215 20.23 -34.13 -19.89
N LEU A 216 19.80 -32.87 -19.82
CA LEU A 216 19.64 -32.00 -21.00
C LEU A 216 20.97 -31.70 -21.68
N ASN A 217 22.05 -31.47 -20.94
CA ASN A 217 23.39 -31.30 -21.51
C ASN A 217 23.94 -32.60 -22.08
N LYS A 218 23.68 -33.75 -21.44
CA LYS A 218 23.99 -35.08 -22.01
C LYS A 218 23.15 -35.36 -23.27
N LEU A 219 21.89 -34.94 -23.31
CA LEU A 219 21.00 -35.03 -24.47
C LEU A 219 21.43 -34.06 -25.58
N GLN A 220 21.81 -32.83 -25.26
CA GLN A 220 22.34 -31.85 -26.22
C GLN A 220 23.68 -32.29 -26.79
N ASN A 221 24.56 -32.87 -25.98
CA ASN A 221 25.83 -33.44 -26.45
C ASN A 221 25.62 -34.74 -27.25
N ARG A 222 24.55 -35.50 -26.99
CA ARG A 222 24.14 -36.64 -27.82
C ARG A 222 23.48 -36.18 -29.12
N LEU A 223 22.70 -35.11 -29.10
CA LEU A 223 22.05 -34.51 -30.27
C LEU A 223 23.07 -33.78 -31.17
N SER A 224 24.11 -33.16 -30.60
CA SER A 224 25.20 -32.56 -31.38
C SER A 224 26.05 -33.64 -32.06
N ARG A 225 26.31 -34.77 -31.37
CA ARG A 225 26.93 -35.95 -31.99
C ARG A 225 26.04 -36.61 -33.05
N ALA A 226 24.72 -36.57 -32.88
CA ALA A 226 23.78 -37.05 -33.91
C ALA A 226 23.70 -36.11 -35.14
N SER A 227 24.00 -34.81 -34.95
CA SER A 227 23.97 -33.80 -36.01
C SER A 227 25.15 -33.83 -36.99
N GLU A 228 26.12 -34.73 -36.78
CA GLU A 228 27.19 -35.04 -37.74
C GLU A 228 26.77 -36.05 -38.82
N SER A 229 25.61 -36.69 -38.69
CA SER A 229 25.03 -37.51 -39.76
C SER A 229 24.15 -36.65 -40.69
N LYS A 230 24.51 -36.62 -41.98
CA LYS A 230 23.95 -35.74 -43.02
C LYS A 230 22.56 -36.18 -43.48
N HIS A 231 21.80 -35.18 -43.95
CA HIS A 231 20.56 -35.19 -44.76
C HIS A 231 19.21 -35.08 -44.03
N GLU A 232 18.86 -33.86 -43.59
CA GLU A 232 17.60 -33.17 -43.93
C GLU A 232 17.57 -31.79 -43.26
N LYS A 233 17.75 -30.72 -44.06
CA LYS A 233 17.68 -29.33 -43.58
C LYS A 233 16.57 -28.58 -44.30
N ALA A 234 15.32 -28.83 -43.90
CA ALA A 234 14.17 -27.89 -43.92
C ALA A 234 12.88 -28.69 -43.66
N PRO A 235 12.29 -28.67 -42.44
CA PRO A 235 11.41 -27.57 -42.03
C PRO A 235 11.37 -27.33 -40.50
N LEU A 236 12.49 -27.44 -39.77
CA LEU A 236 12.53 -27.21 -38.30
C LEU A 236 12.79 -25.75 -37.87
N ARG A 237 13.25 -24.87 -38.78
CA ARG A 237 13.56 -23.46 -38.43
C ARG A 237 12.32 -22.60 -38.13
N ARG A 238 11.12 -22.99 -38.57
CA ARG A 238 9.86 -22.27 -38.22
C ARG A 238 9.28 -22.66 -36.86
N LYS A 239 9.59 -23.85 -36.31
CA LYS A 239 9.13 -24.30 -34.98
C LYS A 239 10.00 -23.81 -33.81
N LEU A 240 11.18 -23.23 -34.09
CA LEU A 240 12.09 -22.70 -33.07
C LEU A 240 11.80 -21.25 -32.66
N ASN A 241 11.01 -20.51 -33.44
CA ASN A 241 10.64 -19.12 -33.11
C ASN A 241 9.44 -18.99 -32.16
N THR A 242 8.64 -20.04 -31.98
CA THR A 242 7.54 -20.04 -31.00
C THR A 242 8.02 -20.37 -29.58
N ASN A 243 9.08 -21.18 -29.43
CA ASN A 243 9.61 -21.56 -28.11
C ASN A 243 10.53 -20.52 -27.44
N ARG A 244 10.99 -19.49 -28.15
CA ARG A 244 11.70 -18.35 -27.52
C ARG A 244 10.76 -17.37 -26.80
N VAL A 245 9.51 -17.26 -27.27
CA VAL A 245 8.49 -16.41 -26.63
C VAL A 245 8.07 -17.01 -25.28
N VAL A 246 8.07 -18.34 -25.15
CA VAL A 246 7.72 -19.05 -23.91
C VAL A 246 8.81 -18.90 -22.83
N ARG A 247 10.09 -18.74 -23.20
CA ARG A 247 11.19 -18.56 -22.22
C ARG A 247 11.30 -17.15 -21.64
N ILE A 248 10.73 -16.14 -22.30
CA ILE A 248 10.71 -14.75 -21.79
C ILE A 248 9.56 -14.54 -20.79
N HIS A 249 8.55 -15.42 -20.78
CA HIS A 249 7.42 -15.34 -19.85
C HIS A 249 7.64 -16.03 -18.50
N VAL A 250 8.77 -16.73 -18.29
CA VAL A 250 9.06 -17.43 -17.02
C VAL A 250 9.93 -16.60 -16.07
N PHE A 251 10.41 -15.43 -16.49
CA PHE A 251 11.29 -14.55 -15.67
C PHE A 251 10.59 -13.31 -15.08
N LEU A 252 9.34 -13.07 -15.46
CA LEU A 252 8.42 -12.16 -14.78
C LEU A 252 7.48 -13.04 -13.96
N GLY A 253 7.29 -12.76 -12.67
CA GLY A 253 6.48 -13.56 -11.73
C GLY A 253 4.98 -13.61 -12.02
N ILE A 254 4.59 -13.91 -13.26
CA ILE A 254 3.28 -14.36 -13.66
C ILE A 254 3.42 -15.88 -13.79
N ARG A 255 2.88 -16.63 -12.82
CA ARG A 255 2.69 -18.08 -12.97
C ARG A 255 1.73 -18.32 -14.14
N SER A 256 2.24 -18.33 -15.37
CA SER A 256 1.48 -18.83 -16.51
C SER A 256 1.36 -20.33 -16.34
N GLN A 257 0.17 -20.79 -15.97
CA GLN A 257 -0.16 -22.20 -15.95
C GLN A 257 0.04 -22.76 -17.37
N PRO A 258 0.72 -23.91 -17.54
CA PRO A 258 0.69 -24.58 -18.83
C PRO A 258 -0.71 -25.16 -19.03
N HIS A 259 -1.62 -24.38 -19.64
CA HIS A 259 -3.00 -24.79 -19.94
C HIS A 259 -3.09 -26.16 -20.64
N ALA A 260 -2.04 -26.55 -21.38
CA ALA A 260 -1.93 -27.84 -22.07
C ALA A 260 -1.83 -29.08 -21.15
N GLN A 261 -1.49 -28.93 -19.86
CA GLN A 261 -1.38 -30.05 -18.91
C GLN A 261 -2.56 -30.16 -17.93
N CYS A 262 -3.48 -29.19 -17.94
CA CYS A 262 -4.64 -29.18 -17.04
C CYS A 262 -5.64 -30.34 -17.27
N PRO A 263 -5.93 -30.78 -18.51
CA PRO A 263 -6.78 -31.94 -18.74
C PRO A 263 -6.21 -33.23 -18.15
N VAL A 264 -4.88 -33.43 -18.26
CA VAL A 264 -4.21 -34.61 -17.69
C VAL A 264 -4.33 -34.63 -16.16
N PHE A 265 -4.20 -33.48 -15.52
CA PHE A 265 -4.40 -33.35 -14.07
C PHE A 265 -5.86 -33.66 -13.67
N ARG A 266 -6.85 -33.14 -14.42
CA ARG A 266 -8.28 -33.43 -14.20
C ARG A 266 -8.55 -34.92 -14.26
N ASP A 267 -8.08 -35.59 -15.31
CA ASP A 267 -8.38 -37.02 -15.53
C ASP A 267 -7.73 -37.90 -14.45
N GLN A 268 -6.52 -37.55 -14.01
CA GLN A 268 -5.87 -38.20 -12.87
C GLN A 268 -6.63 -37.98 -11.56
N LEU A 269 -7.17 -36.78 -11.34
CA LEU A 269 -7.99 -36.47 -10.17
C LEU A 269 -9.31 -37.23 -10.19
N TYR A 270 -10.01 -37.27 -11.33
CA TYR A 270 -11.28 -38.00 -11.48
C TYR A 270 -11.12 -39.48 -11.18
N LYS A 271 -10.05 -40.10 -11.68
CA LYS A 271 -9.73 -41.50 -11.39
C LYS A 271 -9.61 -41.81 -9.89
N GLN A 272 -9.17 -40.85 -9.07
CA GLN A 272 -9.12 -41.03 -7.60
C GLN A 272 -10.51 -40.87 -6.95
N LEU A 273 -11.42 -40.11 -7.56
CA LEU A 273 -12.73 -39.80 -6.99
C LEU A 273 -13.85 -40.72 -7.51
N GLU A 274 -13.64 -41.43 -8.61
CA GLU A 274 -14.61 -42.36 -9.22
C GLU A 274 -15.07 -43.48 -8.27
N GLY A 275 -14.22 -43.88 -7.33
CA GLY A 275 -14.53 -44.94 -6.36
C GLY A 275 -15.41 -44.51 -5.18
N VAL A 276 -15.72 -43.23 -5.02
CA VAL A 276 -16.46 -42.70 -3.87
C VAL A 276 -17.95 -42.54 -4.22
N PRO A 277 -18.88 -43.10 -3.41
CA PRO A 277 -20.30 -42.96 -3.66
C PRO A 277 -20.78 -41.50 -3.53
N PRO A 278 -21.72 -41.04 -4.37
CA PRO A 278 -22.28 -39.69 -4.27
C PRO A 278 -22.87 -39.42 -2.88
N GLY A 279 -22.45 -38.32 -2.26
CA GLY A 279 -22.89 -37.93 -0.90
C GLY A 279 -21.96 -38.36 0.24
N ASP A 280 -20.91 -39.15 -0.02
CA ASP A 280 -19.90 -39.49 0.99
C ASP A 280 -18.79 -38.41 1.09
N PHE A 281 -19.09 -37.34 1.83
CA PHE A 281 -18.17 -36.21 2.05
C PHE A 281 -16.87 -36.61 2.78
N GLU A 282 -16.91 -37.64 3.63
CA GLU A 282 -15.71 -38.12 4.32
C GLU A 282 -14.82 -38.94 3.40
N GLY A 283 -15.41 -39.80 2.56
CA GLY A 283 -14.73 -40.51 1.49
C GLY A 283 -14.03 -39.54 0.54
N TYR A 284 -14.74 -38.53 0.05
CA TYR A 284 -14.15 -37.50 -0.81
C TYR A 284 -12.99 -36.76 -0.12
N THR A 285 -13.12 -36.45 1.17
CA THR A 285 -12.02 -35.81 1.93
C THR A 285 -10.79 -36.70 1.99
N LYS A 286 -10.95 -38.00 2.28
CA LYS A 286 -9.84 -38.96 2.39
C LYS A 286 -9.11 -39.11 1.06
N GLU A 287 -9.84 -39.30 -0.04
CA GLU A 287 -9.26 -39.45 -1.37
C GLU A 287 -8.58 -38.15 -1.86
N LEU A 288 -9.19 -36.99 -1.64
CA LEU A 288 -8.57 -35.71 -1.99
C LEU A 288 -7.29 -35.43 -1.19
N VAL A 289 -7.24 -35.87 0.07
CA VAL A 289 -6.02 -35.77 0.88
C VAL A 289 -4.96 -36.75 0.40
N ALA A 290 -5.32 -38.00 0.08
CA ALA A 290 -4.38 -38.99 -0.44
C ALA A 290 -3.79 -38.57 -1.80
N ALA A 291 -4.64 -38.08 -2.71
CA ALA A 291 -4.25 -37.62 -4.04
C ALA A 291 -3.30 -36.41 -4.00
N GLY A 292 -3.32 -35.59 -2.94
CA GLY A 292 -2.36 -34.50 -2.77
C GLY A 292 -0.92 -34.95 -2.51
N GLY A 293 -0.69 -36.23 -2.20
CA GLY A 293 0.65 -36.81 -2.11
C GLY A 293 1.25 -37.18 -3.47
N THR A 294 0.40 -37.43 -4.47
CA THR A 294 0.82 -37.86 -5.82
C THR A 294 0.65 -36.75 -6.86
N LEU A 295 -0.37 -35.90 -6.71
CA LEU A 295 -0.70 -34.80 -7.61
C LEU A 295 -0.13 -33.46 -7.12
N GLU A 296 0.41 -32.66 -8.04
CA GLU A 296 1.01 -31.36 -7.72
C GLU A 296 -0.04 -30.24 -7.53
N TYR A 297 -0.78 -30.27 -6.42
CA TYR A 297 -1.87 -29.31 -6.16
C TYR A 297 -1.44 -27.83 -6.20
N LEU A 298 -0.23 -27.48 -5.77
CA LEU A 298 0.22 -26.08 -5.81
C LEU A 298 0.42 -25.56 -7.25
N LYS A 299 0.80 -26.44 -8.18
CA LYS A 299 1.01 -26.10 -9.59
C LYS A 299 -0.33 -25.95 -10.32
N TYR A 300 -1.30 -26.80 -9.99
CA TYR A 300 -2.62 -26.85 -10.61
C TYR A 300 -3.74 -26.32 -9.68
N ALA A 301 -3.43 -25.38 -8.80
CA ALA A 301 -4.36 -24.94 -7.76
C ALA A 301 -5.66 -24.35 -8.33
N ASP A 302 -5.59 -23.53 -9.38
CA ASP A 302 -6.82 -22.95 -9.96
C ASP A 302 -7.65 -24.03 -10.68
N ALA A 303 -7.00 -24.94 -11.41
CA ALA A 303 -7.67 -26.07 -12.04
C ALA A 303 -8.35 -27.00 -11.01
N LEU A 304 -7.69 -27.26 -9.88
CA LEU A 304 -8.26 -28.00 -8.76
C LEU A 304 -9.52 -27.32 -8.22
N PHE A 305 -9.46 -26.01 -7.97
CA PHE A 305 -10.61 -25.27 -7.43
C PHE A 305 -11.74 -25.06 -8.45
N GLU A 306 -11.45 -24.91 -9.73
CA GLU A 306 -12.45 -24.91 -10.80
C GLU A 306 -13.23 -26.23 -10.83
N ILE A 307 -12.53 -27.35 -10.76
CA ILE A 307 -13.13 -28.69 -10.71
C ILE A 307 -14.01 -28.85 -9.46
N LEU A 308 -13.50 -28.52 -8.27
CA LEU A 308 -14.22 -28.73 -7.02
C LEU A 308 -15.37 -27.73 -6.78
N ILE A 309 -15.33 -26.52 -7.34
CA ILE A 309 -16.37 -25.50 -7.13
C ILE A 309 -17.41 -25.52 -8.27
N VAL A 310 -16.95 -25.56 -9.52
CA VAL A 310 -17.80 -25.40 -10.71
C VAL A 310 -18.11 -26.74 -11.38
N GLY A 311 -17.26 -27.75 -11.18
CA GLY A 311 -17.49 -29.11 -11.66
C GLY A 311 -16.72 -29.46 -12.94
N GLY A 312 -15.82 -28.59 -13.37
CA GLY A 312 -14.99 -28.81 -14.57
C GLY A 312 -14.02 -27.66 -14.83
N LEU A 313 -13.10 -27.86 -15.78
CA LEU A 313 -12.11 -26.86 -16.18
C LEU A 313 -12.76 -25.75 -17.02
N LEU A 314 -12.30 -24.51 -16.81
CA LEU A 314 -12.76 -23.34 -17.55
C LEU A 314 -11.69 -22.84 -18.54
N GLN A 315 -12.11 -22.42 -19.72
CA GLN A 315 -11.26 -21.71 -20.68
C GLN A 315 -11.25 -20.20 -20.39
N PRO A 316 -10.24 -19.44 -20.87
CA PRO A 316 -10.25 -17.98 -20.84
C PRO A 316 -11.53 -17.43 -21.49
N GLY A 317 -12.43 -16.88 -20.67
CA GLY A 317 -13.79 -16.51 -21.09
C GLY A 317 -14.88 -17.17 -20.26
N GLY A 318 -14.62 -18.24 -19.52
CA GLY A 318 -15.56 -18.85 -18.57
C GLY A 318 -16.49 -19.92 -19.15
N ASN A 319 -16.24 -20.37 -20.38
CA ASN A 319 -16.87 -21.59 -20.92
C ASN A 319 -16.10 -22.82 -20.44
N PHE A 320 -16.80 -23.95 -20.31
CA PHE A 320 -16.13 -25.23 -20.05
C PHE A 320 -15.24 -25.61 -21.23
N VAL A 321 -14.14 -26.32 -20.95
CA VAL A 321 -13.31 -26.89 -22.01
C VAL A 321 -14.11 -27.97 -22.76
N GLU A 322 -14.23 -27.83 -24.08
CA GLU A 322 -14.99 -28.73 -24.97
C GLU A 322 -14.23 -30.05 -25.26
N ASP A 323 -13.92 -30.81 -24.21
CA ASP A 323 -13.15 -32.07 -24.31
C ASP A 323 -14.04 -33.33 -24.25
N GLY A 324 -15.36 -33.18 -24.11
CA GLY A 324 -16.30 -34.30 -23.92
C GLY A 324 -16.15 -35.05 -22.58
N ALA A 325 -15.33 -34.55 -21.65
CA ALA A 325 -15.11 -35.17 -20.34
C ALA A 325 -16.32 -35.01 -19.40
N PRO A 326 -16.60 -35.99 -18.52
CA PRO A 326 -17.69 -35.91 -17.54
C PRO A 326 -17.45 -34.79 -16.52
N ARG A 327 -18.53 -34.32 -15.88
CA ARG A 327 -18.43 -33.39 -14.75
C ARG A 327 -17.85 -34.09 -13.52
N SER A 328 -17.20 -33.29 -12.67
CA SER A 328 -16.60 -33.79 -11.43
C SER A 328 -17.63 -34.52 -10.56
N PRO A 329 -17.30 -35.71 -10.03
CA PRO A 329 -18.17 -36.43 -9.10
C PRO A 329 -18.42 -35.62 -7.82
N PHE A 330 -17.42 -34.86 -7.37
CA PHE A 330 -17.55 -33.91 -6.28
C PHE A 330 -17.45 -32.46 -6.79
N SER A 331 -18.53 -31.71 -6.66
CA SER A 331 -18.54 -30.27 -6.93
C SER A 331 -19.59 -29.56 -6.08
N ILE A 332 -19.31 -28.32 -5.66
CA ILE A 332 -20.33 -27.44 -5.04
C ILE A 332 -21.52 -27.24 -5.99
N ALA A 333 -21.26 -27.26 -7.31
CA ALA A 333 -22.32 -27.20 -8.32
C ALA A 333 -23.29 -28.40 -8.27
N ASN A 334 -22.95 -29.50 -7.60
CA ASN A 334 -23.79 -30.71 -7.50
C ASN A 334 -24.73 -30.71 -6.27
N ALA A 335 -24.73 -29.67 -5.42
CA ALA A 335 -25.67 -29.57 -4.30
C ALA A 335 -27.14 -29.63 -4.80
N PRO A 336 -28.10 -30.20 -4.05
CA PRO A 336 -29.46 -30.39 -4.55
C PRO A 336 -30.27 -29.07 -4.68
N GLU A 337 -31.45 -29.15 -5.30
CA GLU A 337 -32.42 -28.05 -5.44
C GLU A 337 -33.66 -28.37 -4.60
N PRO A 338 -34.19 -27.45 -3.76
CA PRO A 338 -33.76 -26.06 -3.53
C PRO A 338 -32.48 -25.94 -2.70
N VAL A 339 -31.71 -24.87 -2.91
CA VAL A 339 -30.38 -24.69 -2.29
C VAL A 339 -30.52 -24.34 -0.81
N GLN A 340 -30.21 -25.28 0.08
CA GLN A 340 -30.16 -25.06 1.52
C GLN A 340 -28.73 -24.78 2.01
N VAL A 341 -28.59 -23.97 3.06
CA VAL A 341 -27.27 -23.54 3.57
C VAL A 341 -26.53 -24.72 4.22
N GLU A 342 -27.27 -25.60 4.88
CA GLU A 342 -26.80 -26.78 5.58
C GLU A 342 -26.15 -27.81 4.65
N GLU A 343 -26.71 -27.98 3.46
CA GLU A 343 -26.20 -28.91 2.44
C GLU A 343 -24.91 -28.37 1.83
N VAL A 344 -24.86 -27.08 1.49
CA VAL A 344 -23.64 -26.43 0.96
C VAL A 344 -22.52 -26.42 2.00
N LYS A 345 -22.86 -26.33 3.28
CA LYS A 345 -21.88 -26.39 4.38
C LYS A 345 -21.08 -27.69 4.39
N GLN A 346 -21.70 -28.83 4.07
CA GLN A 346 -21.01 -30.12 3.99
C GLN A 346 -19.92 -30.11 2.91
N TYR A 347 -20.19 -29.49 1.75
CA TYR A 347 -19.18 -29.30 0.71
C TYR A 347 -18.03 -28.40 1.20
N VAL A 348 -18.33 -27.28 1.85
CA VAL A 348 -17.32 -26.34 2.38
C VAL A 348 -16.44 -26.99 3.47
N GLU A 349 -17.00 -27.88 4.27
CA GLU A 349 -16.23 -28.64 5.27
C GLU A 349 -15.14 -29.52 4.65
N VAL A 350 -15.37 -30.09 3.46
CA VAL A 350 -14.33 -30.81 2.70
C VAL A 350 -13.16 -29.88 2.37
N PHE A 351 -13.43 -28.65 1.89
CA PHE A 351 -12.38 -27.65 1.64
C PHE A 351 -11.62 -27.28 2.92
N ASN A 352 -12.33 -27.15 4.05
CA ASN A 352 -11.70 -26.84 5.32
C ASN A 352 -10.74 -27.96 5.75
N LYS A 353 -11.18 -29.22 5.70
CA LYS A 353 -10.34 -30.39 6.00
C LYS A 353 -9.14 -30.47 5.04
N LEU A 354 -9.34 -30.24 3.74
CA LEU A 354 -8.27 -30.25 2.74
C LEU A 354 -7.23 -29.14 2.98
N ILE A 355 -7.66 -27.90 3.22
CA ILE A 355 -6.78 -26.74 3.44
C ILE A 355 -6.06 -26.83 4.78
N ARG A 356 -6.67 -27.44 5.81
CA ARG A 356 -5.96 -27.74 7.07
C ARG A 356 -4.76 -28.65 6.84
N ARG A 357 -4.87 -29.64 5.95
CA ARG A 357 -3.77 -30.53 5.59
C ARG A 357 -2.75 -29.85 4.66
N TYR A 358 -3.24 -29.14 3.64
CA TYR A 358 -2.44 -28.45 2.63
C TYR A 358 -2.59 -26.94 2.74
N LYS A 359 -2.02 -26.36 3.80
CA LYS A 359 -2.17 -24.94 4.14
C LYS A 359 -1.74 -23.98 3.02
N TYR A 360 -0.83 -24.40 2.16
CA TYR A 360 -0.36 -23.64 1.01
C TYR A 360 -1.45 -23.39 -0.06
N LEU A 361 -2.57 -24.14 -0.04
CA LEU A 361 -3.70 -23.96 -0.97
C LEU A 361 -4.62 -22.80 -0.60
N GLN A 362 -4.55 -22.31 0.65
CA GLN A 362 -5.40 -21.21 1.10
C GLN A 362 -5.18 -19.93 0.29
N LYS A 363 -3.90 -19.59 0.04
CA LYS A 363 -3.54 -18.36 -0.67
C LYS A 363 -3.98 -18.38 -2.14
N PRO A 364 -3.73 -19.45 -2.93
CA PRO A 364 -4.29 -19.60 -4.27
C PRO A 364 -5.82 -19.56 -4.33
N LEU A 365 -6.51 -20.16 -3.36
CA LEU A 365 -7.98 -20.09 -3.29
C LEU A 365 -8.47 -18.64 -3.21
N GLU A 366 -7.87 -17.85 -2.32
CA GLU A 366 -8.26 -16.46 -2.05
C GLU A 366 -7.83 -15.49 -3.16
N GLU A 367 -6.58 -15.58 -3.61
CA GLU A 367 -5.99 -14.57 -4.51
C GLU A 367 -6.20 -14.85 -6.01
N SER A 368 -6.52 -16.09 -6.38
CA SER A 368 -6.55 -16.52 -7.78
C SER A 368 -7.87 -17.20 -8.18
N ALA A 369 -8.19 -18.33 -7.56
CA ALA A 369 -9.32 -19.16 -7.99
C ALA A 369 -10.68 -18.46 -7.77
N LEU A 370 -11.01 -18.05 -6.54
CA LEU A 370 -12.28 -17.37 -6.26
C LEU A 370 -12.45 -16.08 -7.09
N PRO A 371 -11.47 -15.16 -7.17
CA PRO A 371 -11.58 -13.98 -8.03
C PRO A 371 -11.87 -14.31 -9.50
N THR A 372 -11.20 -15.32 -10.04
CA THR A 372 -11.37 -15.76 -11.44
C THR A 372 -12.77 -16.32 -11.67
N LEU A 373 -13.27 -17.13 -10.73
CA LEU A 373 -14.63 -17.68 -10.77
C LEU A 373 -15.70 -16.57 -10.71
N MET A 374 -15.52 -15.57 -9.83
CA MET A 374 -16.45 -14.44 -9.72
C MET A 374 -16.57 -13.64 -11.01
N GLN A 375 -15.49 -13.53 -11.81
CA GLN A 375 -15.51 -12.86 -13.10
C GLN A 375 -16.42 -13.57 -14.12
N TYR A 376 -16.53 -14.90 -14.05
CA TYR A 376 -17.28 -15.71 -15.03
C TYR A 376 -18.70 -16.05 -14.60
N MET A 377 -19.10 -15.66 -13.40
CA MET A 377 -20.41 -15.96 -12.83
C MET A 377 -21.61 -15.50 -13.68
N HIS A 378 -21.43 -14.54 -14.60
CA HIS A 378 -22.48 -14.14 -15.56
C HIS A 378 -22.98 -15.31 -16.42
N ARG A 379 -22.11 -16.27 -16.75
CA ARG A 379 -22.39 -17.37 -17.69
C ARG A 379 -23.12 -18.56 -17.07
N TRP A 380 -23.17 -18.66 -15.75
CA TRP A 380 -23.75 -19.82 -15.07
C TRP A 380 -25.28 -19.72 -14.94
N PRO A 381 -25.99 -20.85 -14.75
CA PRO A 381 -27.40 -20.86 -14.38
C PRO A 381 -27.65 -20.21 -13.01
N ALA A 382 -28.86 -19.69 -12.77
CA ALA A 382 -29.20 -19.01 -11.51
C ALA A 382 -28.97 -19.89 -10.26
N ALA A 383 -29.37 -21.16 -10.30
CA ALA A 383 -29.17 -22.12 -9.22
C ALA A 383 -27.69 -22.32 -8.87
N GLN A 384 -26.81 -22.39 -9.88
CA GLN A 384 -25.37 -22.54 -9.68
C GLN A 384 -24.75 -21.28 -9.05
N LYS A 385 -25.22 -20.08 -9.43
CA LYS A 385 -24.74 -18.81 -8.83
C LYS A 385 -25.07 -18.76 -7.34
N GLU A 386 -26.27 -19.20 -6.96
CA GLU A 386 -26.73 -19.22 -5.58
C GLU A 386 -25.91 -20.18 -4.70
N ARG A 387 -25.64 -21.41 -5.18
CA ARG A 387 -24.76 -22.38 -4.50
C ARG A 387 -23.36 -21.82 -4.24
N VAL A 388 -22.74 -21.22 -5.27
CA VAL A 388 -21.41 -20.64 -5.15
C VAL A 388 -21.41 -19.41 -4.22
N ALA A 389 -22.51 -18.64 -4.18
CA ALA A 389 -22.67 -17.52 -3.25
C ALA A 389 -22.61 -17.99 -1.80
N ILE A 390 -23.44 -18.98 -1.47
CA ILE A 390 -23.54 -19.53 -0.11
C ILE A 390 -22.21 -20.17 0.28
N ALA A 391 -21.60 -20.95 -0.61
CA ALA A 391 -20.29 -21.55 -0.36
C ALA A 391 -19.20 -20.50 -0.10
N THR A 392 -19.16 -19.42 -0.88
CA THR A 392 -18.17 -18.35 -0.70
C THR A 392 -18.38 -17.62 0.63
N GLY A 393 -19.64 -17.36 1.01
CA GLY A 393 -19.98 -16.80 2.33
C GLY A 393 -19.50 -17.68 3.49
N LEU A 394 -19.78 -18.98 3.42
CA LEU A 394 -19.33 -19.97 4.40
C LEU A 394 -17.80 -20.12 4.45
N MET A 395 -17.11 -20.07 3.31
CA MET A 395 -15.64 -20.10 3.28
C MET A 395 -15.03 -18.89 3.99
N ILE A 396 -15.64 -17.71 3.87
CA ILE A 396 -15.17 -16.49 4.54
C ILE A 396 -15.49 -16.52 6.04
N SER A 397 -16.67 -16.98 6.42
CA SER A 397 -17.05 -17.10 7.84
C SER A 397 -16.15 -18.10 8.59
N GLN A 398 -15.72 -19.17 7.92
CA GLN A 398 -14.75 -20.14 8.45
C GLN A 398 -13.28 -19.68 8.34
N GLY A 399 -13.01 -18.50 7.77
CA GLY A 399 -11.66 -17.94 7.64
C GLY A 399 -10.78 -18.61 6.58
N LEU A 400 -11.38 -19.29 5.60
CA LEU A 400 -10.67 -19.88 4.45
C LEU A 400 -10.30 -18.82 3.40
N ALA A 401 -11.14 -17.81 3.21
CA ALA A 401 -10.92 -16.67 2.31
C ALA A 401 -11.30 -15.34 2.97
N SER A 402 -10.89 -14.20 2.39
CA SER A 402 -11.35 -12.87 2.79
C SER A 402 -12.32 -12.27 1.79
N ALA A 403 -12.96 -11.15 2.15
CA ALA A 403 -13.86 -10.41 1.27
C ALA A 403 -13.17 -9.87 -0.01
N GLY A 404 -11.84 -9.94 -0.13
CA GLY A 404 -11.10 -9.51 -1.33
C GLY A 404 -11.44 -10.31 -2.58
N CYS A 405 -11.94 -11.54 -2.44
CA CYS A 405 -12.34 -12.35 -3.58
C CYS A 405 -13.53 -11.76 -4.38
N LEU A 406 -14.28 -10.83 -3.78
CA LEU A 406 -15.43 -10.17 -4.41
C LEU A 406 -15.05 -8.93 -5.23
N GLN A 407 -13.79 -8.48 -5.16
CA GLN A 407 -13.34 -7.30 -5.90
C GLN A 407 -13.60 -7.37 -7.41
N PRO A 408 -13.49 -8.53 -8.10
CA PRO A 408 -13.84 -8.60 -9.53
C PRO A 408 -15.30 -8.27 -9.83
N LEU A 409 -16.21 -8.45 -8.87
CA LEU A 409 -17.63 -8.15 -9.04
C LEU A 409 -17.93 -6.65 -9.09
N THR A 410 -17.00 -5.77 -8.71
CA THR A 410 -17.19 -4.31 -8.80
C THR A 410 -16.96 -3.75 -10.21
N LYS A 411 -16.51 -4.58 -11.15
CA LYS A 411 -16.31 -4.16 -12.55
C LYS A 411 -17.66 -3.77 -13.18
N ASP A 412 -17.72 -2.58 -13.79
CA ASP A 412 -18.96 -2.00 -14.33
C ASP A 412 -19.71 -2.92 -15.30
N GLN A 413 -19.02 -3.76 -16.06
CA GLN A 413 -19.65 -4.72 -16.99
C GLN A 413 -20.52 -5.77 -16.28
N LEU A 414 -20.16 -6.16 -15.05
CA LEU A 414 -20.89 -7.15 -14.27
C LEU A 414 -22.03 -6.46 -13.49
N VAL A 415 -21.78 -5.28 -12.93
CA VAL A 415 -22.73 -4.62 -12.01
C VAL A 415 -23.97 -4.04 -12.69
N LYS A 416 -23.93 -3.80 -14.01
CA LYS A 416 -25.02 -3.20 -14.81
C LYS A 416 -26.39 -3.85 -14.62
N ASP A 417 -26.44 -5.18 -14.48
CA ASP A 417 -27.70 -5.94 -14.41
C ASP A 417 -28.32 -6.00 -13.01
N GLY A 418 -27.63 -5.51 -11.96
CA GLY A 418 -28.10 -5.59 -10.56
C GLY A 418 -28.24 -7.01 -9.99
N LYS A 419 -28.05 -8.06 -10.79
CA LYS A 419 -28.12 -9.48 -10.40
C LYS A 419 -27.09 -9.86 -9.34
N TYR A 420 -25.93 -9.20 -9.38
CA TYR A 420 -24.82 -9.41 -8.43
C TYR A 420 -25.03 -8.72 -7.10
N LEU A 421 -25.95 -7.75 -7.04
CA LEU A 421 -26.28 -7.06 -5.80
C LEU A 421 -26.89 -8.06 -4.81
N ARG A 422 -27.87 -8.86 -5.23
CA ARG A 422 -28.46 -9.94 -4.39
C ARG A 422 -27.41 -10.95 -3.89
N PHE A 423 -26.46 -11.31 -4.75
CA PHE A 423 -25.31 -12.16 -4.38
C PHE A 423 -24.46 -11.51 -3.29
N SER A 424 -24.08 -10.24 -3.46
CA SER A 424 -23.30 -9.49 -2.46
C SER A 424 -24.08 -9.21 -1.16
N THR A 425 -25.40 -9.09 -1.24
CA THR A 425 -26.28 -8.84 -0.09
C THR A 425 -26.48 -10.10 0.73
N ARG A 426 -26.66 -11.27 0.08
CA ARG A 426 -26.70 -12.56 0.78
C ARG A 426 -25.36 -12.86 1.47
N PHE A 427 -24.25 -12.50 0.82
CA PHE A 427 -22.91 -12.50 1.42
C PHE A 427 -22.82 -11.61 2.67
N LEU A 428 -23.39 -10.40 2.66
CA LEU A 428 -23.43 -9.51 3.81
C LEU A 428 -24.39 -9.98 4.90
N ALA A 429 -25.47 -10.69 4.55
CA ALA A 429 -26.47 -11.19 5.50
C ALA A 429 -25.92 -12.29 6.41
N ASP A 430 -25.25 -13.31 5.84
CA ASP A 430 -24.73 -14.44 6.63
C ASP A 430 -23.52 -14.03 7.51
N ASP A 431 -22.76 -13.00 7.13
CA ASP A 431 -21.64 -12.48 7.93
C ASP A 431 -22.11 -11.52 9.06
N VAL A 432 -23.31 -10.95 8.96
CA VAL A 432 -23.94 -10.09 9.99
C VAL A 432 -24.55 -10.92 11.13
N VAL A 433 -25.01 -12.15 10.86
CA VAL A 433 -25.63 -13.02 11.87
C VAL A 433 -24.60 -13.64 12.83
N VAL A 434 -23.34 -13.79 12.42
CA VAL A 434 -22.36 -14.58 13.19
C VAL A 434 -21.42 -13.75 14.07
N ASP A 435 -21.08 -12.49 13.78
CA ASP A 435 -20.15 -11.78 14.66
C ASP A 435 -20.10 -10.25 14.49
N ARG A 436 -19.97 -9.52 15.61
CA ARG A 436 -19.86 -8.04 15.71
C ARG A 436 -18.54 -7.47 15.12
N ARG A 437 -18.04 -7.97 13.98
CA ARG A 437 -16.70 -7.65 13.42
C ARG A 437 -16.69 -7.21 11.96
N LEU A 438 -17.84 -6.75 11.43
CA LEU A 438 -18.01 -6.21 10.08
C LEU A 438 -16.92 -5.18 9.64
N PRO A 439 -16.42 -4.28 10.52
CA PRO A 439 -15.39 -3.30 10.13
C PRO A 439 -13.98 -3.88 9.98
N GLN A 440 -13.60 -4.86 10.81
CA GLN A 440 -12.24 -5.40 10.87
C GLN A 440 -11.94 -6.37 9.72
N ARG A 441 -12.92 -7.19 9.31
CA ARG A 441 -12.76 -8.16 8.20
C ARG A 441 -12.82 -7.50 6.83
N ARG A 442 -13.65 -6.46 6.63
CA ARG A 442 -13.71 -5.68 5.37
C ARG A 442 -12.45 -4.87 5.11
N HIS A 443 -11.83 -4.30 6.14
CA HIS A 443 -10.54 -3.60 5.99
C HIS A 443 -9.41 -4.51 5.51
N LYS A 444 -9.44 -5.80 5.87
CA LYS A 444 -8.49 -6.81 5.38
C LYS A 444 -8.77 -7.26 3.93
N GLY A 445 -10.02 -7.17 3.47
CA GLY A 445 -10.44 -7.61 2.13
C GLY A 445 -10.47 -6.53 1.04
N GLY A 446 -9.96 -5.31 1.27
CA GLY A 446 -9.78 -4.32 0.20
C GLY A 446 -11.06 -3.68 -0.38
N ILE A 447 -12.26 -4.08 0.03
CA ILE A 447 -13.52 -3.43 -0.37
C ILE A 447 -13.67 -2.12 0.41
N LYS A 448 -13.29 -1.00 -0.21
CA LYS A 448 -13.33 0.33 0.42
C LYS A 448 -14.70 1.01 0.29
N ASP A 449 -15.46 0.69 -0.74
CA ASP A 449 -16.74 1.33 -1.03
C ASP A 449 -17.80 0.30 -1.46
N LEU A 450 -18.97 0.36 -0.83
CA LEU A 450 -20.10 -0.52 -1.10
C LEU A 450 -20.91 -0.06 -2.32
N LEU A 451 -20.85 1.23 -2.68
CA LEU A 451 -21.55 1.77 -3.84
C LEU A 451 -21.07 1.13 -5.16
N LEU A 452 -19.84 0.61 -5.17
CA LEU A 452 -19.28 -0.04 -6.36
C LEU A 452 -20.02 -1.33 -6.75
N PHE A 453 -20.76 -1.96 -5.83
CA PHE A 453 -21.62 -3.11 -6.14
C PHE A 453 -23.00 -2.71 -6.68
N PHE A 454 -23.34 -1.42 -6.66
CA PHE A 454 -24.59 -0.92 -7.23
C PHE A 454 -24.42 -0.58 -8.72
N PRO A 455 -25.46 -0.83 -9.54
CA PRO A 455 -25.49 -0.38 -10.93
C PRO A 455 -25.09 1.10 -11.02
N PRO A 456 -24.35 1.53 -12.07
CA PRO A 456 -23.91 2.92 -12.21
C PRO A 456 -25.04 3.95 -12.06
N SER A 457 -26.26 3.60 -12.47
CA SER A 457 -27.47 4.44 -12.34
C SER A 457 -28.02 4.59 -10.93
N LYS A 458 -27.54 3.80 -9.95
CA LYS A 458 -28.02 3.75 -8.56
C LYS A 458 -26.89 3.84 -7.53
N ARG A 459 -25.80 4.54 -7.88
CA ARG A 459 -24.63 4.73 -6.99
C ARG A 459 -24.80 5.93 -6.07
N GLU A 460 -26.02 6.20 -5.63
CA GLU A 460 -26.28 7.25 -4.65
C GLU A 460 -26.35 6.68 -3.22
N PRO A 461 -25.91 7.44 -2.21
CA PRO A 461 -26.05 7.06 -0.80
C PRO A 461 -27.48 6.66 -0.40
N GLN A 462 -28.48 7.37 -0.93
CA GLN A 462 -29.88 7.14 -0.63
C GLN A 462 -30.39 5.80 -1.20
N ASP A 463 -29.92 5.41 -2.38
CA ASP A 463 -30.25 4.13 -3.00
C ASP A 463 -29.71 2.96 -2.17
N LEU A 464 -28.50 3.10 -1.63
CA LEU A 464 -27.89 2.10 -0.76
C LEU A 464 -28.70 1.92 0.53
N LEU A 465 -29.07 3.02 1.18
CA LEU A 465 -29.85 2.99 2.42
C LEU A 465 -31.22 2.36 2.21
N THR A 466 -31.91 2.74 1.14
CA THR A 466 -33.22 2.19 0.76
C THR A 466 -33.13 0.69 0.48
N TYR A 467 -32.10 0.27 -0.26
CA TYR A 467 -31.89 -1.12 -0.62
C TYR A 467 -31.59 -2.02 0.59
N PHE A 468 -30.66 -1.65 1.47
CA PHE A 468 -30.31 -2.49 2.63
C PHE A 468 -31.41 -2.51 3.71
N ARG A 469 -32.18 -1.42 3.85
CA ARG A 469 -33.38 -1.42 4.71
C ARG A 469 -34.48 -2.33 4.16
N GLY A 470 -34.67 -2.36 2.84
CA GLY A 470 -35.62 -3.27 2.18
C GLY A 470 -35.15 -4.72 2.06
N ALA A 471 -33.86 -5.00 2.30
CA ALA A 471 -33.26 -6.33 2.27
C ALA A 471 -33.04 -6.93 3.67
N ASP A 472 -33.76 -6.43 4.69
CA ASP A 472 -33.68 -6.86 6.10
C ASP A 472 -32.30 -6.72 6.76
N LEU A 473 -31.46 -5.78 6.30
CA LEU A 473 -30.12 -5.51 6.83
C LEU A 473 -29.95 -4.06 7.33
N PRO A 474 -30.70 -3.61 8.34
CA PRO A 474 -30.63 -2.23 8.85
C PRO A 474 -29.26 -1.90 9.47
N THR A 475 -28.56 -2.89 10.03
CA THR A 475 -27.24 -2.72 10.65
C THR A 475 -26.16 -2.25 9.67
N VAL A 476 -26.25 -2.65 8.40
CA VAL A 476 -25.32 -2.23 7.34
C VAL A 476 -25.59 -0.78 6.92
N ALA A 477 -26.87 -0.41 6.84
CA ALA A 477 -27.30 0.96 6.56
C ALA A 477 -26.81 1.93 7.65
N ASP A 478 -27.02 1.61 8.92
CA ASP A 478 -26.58 2.44 10.05
C ASP A 478 -25.05 2.60 10.09
N TRP A 479 -24.31 1.54 9.78
CA TRP A 479 -22.85 1.60 9.66
C TRP A 479 -22.41 2.53 8.52
N TYR A 480 -23.08 2.47 7.37
CA TYR A 480 -22.75 3.31 6.22
C TYR A 480 -23.00 4.79 6.53
N THR A 481 -24.13 5.11 7.18
CA THR A 481 -24.43 6.47 7.65
C THR A 481 -23.34 6.97 8.60
N LYS A 482 -22.92 6.16 9.60
CA LYS A 482 -21.83 6.52 10.52
C LYS A 482 -20.49 6.74 9.82
N LYS A 483 -20.20 5.97 8.76
CA LYS A 483 -18.99 6.13 7.97
C LYS A 483 -19.02 7.43 7.17
N GLN A 484 -20.15 7.77 6.56
CA GLN A 484 -20.32 9.01 5.81
C GLN A 484 -20.19 10.22 6.72
N THR A 485 -20.84 10.22 7.88
CA THR A 485 -20.70 11.33 8.84
C THR A 485 -19.26 11.48 9.33
N ALA A 486 -18.54 10.39 9.60
CA ALA A 486 -17.12 10.46 9.96
C ALA A 486 -16.22 11.02 8.83
N ALA A 487 -16.50 10.66 7.58
CA ALA A 487 -15.77 11.20 6.43
C ALA A 487 -16.00 12.71 6.27
N LEU A 488 -17.25 13.15 6.34
CA LEU A 488 -17.63 14.57 6.30
C LEU A 488 -16.96 15.38 7.42
N LYS A 489 -16.91 14.84 8.65
CA LYS A 489 -16.19 15.48 9.77
C LYS A 489 -14.72 15.70 9.46
N THR A 490 -14.07 14.68 8.89
CA THR A 490 -12.64 14.73 8.57
C THR A 490 -12.36 15.75 7.46
N GLU A 491 -13.23 15.79 6.45
CA GLU A 491 -13.14 16.75 5.35
C GLU A 491 -13.35 18.19 5.85
N LEU A 492 -14.36 18.42 6.70
CA LEU A 492 -14.62 19.74 7.28
C LEU A 492 -13.46 20.21 8.17
N ILE A 493 -12.87 19.34 8.99
CA ILE A 493 -11.67 19.66 9.80
C ILE A 493 -10.51 20.10 8.91
N GLN A 494 -10.28 19.38 7.80
CA GLN A 494 -9.19 19.71 6.87
C GLN A 494 -9.45 21.03 6.15
N GLN A 495 -10.68 21.28 5.69
CA GLN A 495 -11.06 22.55 5.07
C GLN A 495 -10.90 23.72 6.04
N LEU A 496 -11.36 23.58 7.29
CA LEU A 496 -11.22 24.61 8.32
C LEU A 496 -9.75 24.91 8.61
N LYS A 497 -8.93 23.86 8.73
CA LYS A 497 -7.49 24.02 8.93
C LYS A 497 -6.85 24.83 7.81
N GLU A 498 -7.18 24.53 6.55
CA GLU A 498 -6.64 25.24 5.38
C GLU A 498 -7.10 26.70 5.31
N LEU A 499 -8.35 27.00 5.70
CA LEU A 499 -8.85 28.37 5.76
C LEU A 499 -8.18 29.17 6.88
N CYS A 500 -7.97 28.55 8.05
CA CYS A 500 -7.28 29.18 9.17
C CYS A 500 -5.78 29.43 8.89
N GLU A 501 -5.09 28.50 8.22
CA GLU A 501 -3.68 28.67 7.81
C GLU A 501 -3.49 29.81 6.79
N LYS A 502 -4.52 30.12 6.00
CA LYS A 502 -4.54 31.26 5.05
C LYS A 502 -4.92 32.59 5.68
N GLU A 503 -5.29 32.60 6.96
CA GLU A 503 -5.76 33.78 7.69
C GLU A 503 -6.96 34.47 7.05
N GLU A 504 -7.87 33.69 6.45
CA GLU A 504 -9.12 34.21 5.88
C GLU A 504 -10.01 34.88 6.96
N PRO A 505 -10.79 35.92 6.62
CA PRO A 505 -11.66 36.59 7.57
C PRO A 505 -12.78 35.66 8.07
N ALA A 506 -13.24 35.88 9.31
CA ALA A 506 -14.22 35.02 9.98
C ALA A 506 -15.51 34.82 9.18
N ASP A 507 -16.00 35.86 8.49
CA ASP A 507 -17.23 35.81 7.68
C ASP A 507 -17.13 34.80 6.53
N VAL A 508 -15.95 34.70 5.90
CA VAL A 508 -15.70 33.74 4.80
C VAL A 508 -15.66 32.31 5.34
N VAL A 509 -15.06 32.12 6.52
CA VAL A 509 -15.03 30.80 7.18
C VAL A 509 -16.44 30.35 7.58
N VAL A 510 -17.25 31.26 8.14
CA VAL A 510 -18.66 30.98 8.49
C VAL A 510 -19.48 30.64 7.25
N ALA A 511 -19.30 31.38 6.15
CA ALA A 511 -19.97 31.10 4.88
C ALA A 511 -19.59 29.71 4.33
N ALA A 512 -18.30 29.34 4.38
CA ALA A 512 -17.82 28.03 3.93
C ALA A 512 -18.40 26.87 4.79
N ILE A 513 -18.48 27.05 6.11
CA ILE A 513 -19.12 26.05 6.99
C ILE A 513 -20.60 25.87 6.61
N ARG A 514 -21.33 26.97 6.37
CA ARG A 514 -22.75 26.90 5.98
C ARG A 514 -22.95 26.26 4.60
N GLU A 515 -22.07 26.55 3.64
CA GLU A 515 -22.09 25.95 2.30
C GLU A 515 -21.79 24.45 2.34
N SER A 516 -20.91 24.01 3.24
CA SER A 516 -20.60 22.58 3.45
C SER A 516 -21.77 21.76 4.03
N GLN A 517 -22.93 22.39 4.28
CA GLN A 517 -24.14 21.77 4.82
C GLN A 517 -25.38 21.82 3.90
N PRO A 518 -25.31 21.32 2.65
CA PRO A 518 -26.52 21.19 1.85
C PRO A 518 -27.35 20.00 2.39
N GLY A 519 -28.26 20.28 3.33
CA GLY A 519 -29.22 19.30 3.87
C GLY A 519 -28.72 18.54 5.10
N SER A 520 -28.84 19.17 6.29
CA SER A 520 -28.85 18.61 7.66
C SER A 520 -28.22 17.21 7.84
N SER A 521 -26.93 17.05 7.53
CA SER A 521 -26.24 15.75 7.66
C SER A 521 -25.57 15.55 9.02
N LEU A 522 -25.33 16.64 9.77
CA LEU A 522 -24.73 16.61 11.10
C LEU A 522 -25.63 17.37 12.09
N PRO A 523 -25.91 16.82 13.28
CA PRO A 523 -26.58 17.58 14.32
C PRO A 523 -25.68 18.73 14.80
N GLU A 524 -26.28 19.87 15.17
CA GLU A 524 -25.56 21.08 15.63
C GLU A 524 -24.55 20.79 16.74
N THR A 525 -24.89 19.87 17.65
CA THR A 525 -24.03 19.43 18.76
C THR A 525 -22.77 18.69 18.33
N GLU A 526 -22.79 18.03 17.17
CA GLU A 526 -21.61 17.41 16.59
C GLU A 526 -20.84 18.40 15.71
N LEU A 527 -21.54 19.28 15.01
CA LEU A 527 -20.92 20.32 14.20
C LEU A 527 -19.99 21.21 15.03
N ILE A 528 -20.47 21.70 16.17
CA ILE A 528 -19.69 22.60 17.03
C ILE A 528 -18.40 21.93 17.56
N GLN A 529 -18.44 20.62 17.79
CA GLN A 529 -17.25 19.84 18.19
C GLN A 529 -16.24 19.74 17.05
N VAL A 530 -16.72 19.58 15.81
CA VAL A 530 -15.89 19.48 14.60
C VAL A 530 -15.26 20.83 14.28
N ILE A 531 -16.02 21.92 14.42
CA ILE A 531 -15.52 23.30 14.28
C ILE A 531 -14.38 23.53 15.28
N TRP A 532 -14.60 23.25 16.57
CA TRP A 532 -13.57 23.37 17.59
C TRP A 532 -12.30 22.57 17.25
N GLN A 533 -12.44 21.32 16.81
CA GLN A 533 -11.31 20.48 16.41
C GLN A 533 -10.55 21.04 15.20
N GLY A 534 -11.26 21.54 14.19
CA GLY A 534 -10.67 22.17 13.00
C GLY A 534 -9.86 23.41 13.34
N LEU A 535 -10.43 24.30 14.16
CA LEU A 535 -9.78 25.53 14.62
C LEU A 535 -8.51 25.20 15.43
N MET A 536 -8.61 24.31 16.42
CA MET A 536 -7.46 23.93 17.25
C MET A 536 -6.38 23.17 16.48
N ALA A 537 -6.72 22.46 15.40
CA ALA A 537 -5.76 21.77 14.54
C ALA A 537 -4.88 22.71 13.69
N SER A 538 -5.29 23.97 13.54
CA SER A 538 -4.51 25.02 12.86
C SER A 538 -3.50 25.72 13.78
N VAL A 539 -3.65 25.61 15.10
CA VAL A 539 -2.79 26.30 16.08
C VAL A 539 -1.44 25.60 16.21
N ASP A 540 -0.35 26.36 16.04
CA ASP A 540 1.01 25.87 16.30
C ASP A 540 1.36 25.98 17.79
N TRP A 541 1.53 24.82 18.44
CA TRP A 541 1.90 24.71 19.85
C TRP A 541 3.41 24.59 20.09
N SER A 542 4.24 25.10 19.17
CA SER A 542 5.71 25.10 19.26
C SER A 542 6.28 26.14 20.26
N ALA A 543 5.44 27.03 20.78
CA ALA A 543 5.82 28.06 21.75
C ALA A 543 6.37 27.48 23.08
N ARG A 544 7.15 28.29 23.81
CA ARG A 544 7.70 27.90 25.12
C ARG A 544 6.58 27.67 26.14
N ALA A 545 6.79 26.74 27.07
CA ALA A 545 5.78 26.28 28.03
C ALA A 545 5.12 27.39 28.88
N ASP A 546 5.86 28.46 29.18
CA ASP A 546 5.40 29.65 29.91
C ASP A 546 4.46 30.55 29.09
N GLN A 547 4.51 30.45 27.76
CA GLN A 547 3.72 31.29 26.84
C GLN A 547 2.47 30.58 26.30
N ILE A 548 2.36 29.26 26.47
CA ILE A 548 1.28 28.45 25.91
C ILE A 548 -0.09 28.85 26.46
N GLU A 549 -0.19 29.18 27.75
CA GLU A 549 -1.46 29.57 28.37
C GLU A 549 -1.99 30.89 27.77
N GLY A 550 -1.11 31.89 27.59
CA GLY A 550 -1.47 33.17 26.98
C GLY A 550 -1.79 33.05 25.49
N LEU A 551 -1.05 32.21 24.77
CA LEU A 551 -1.33 31.91 23.36
C LEU A 551 -2.69 31.26 23.18
N ALA A 552 -3.05 30.28 24.03
CA ALA A 552 -4.34 29.59 23.96
C ALA A 552 -5.51 30.57 24.10
N LEU A 553 -5.45 31.50 25.06
CA LEU A 553 -6.50 32.51 25.26
C LEU A 553 -6.62 33.47 24.07
N LYS A 554 -5.49 33.87 23.49
CA LYS A 554 -5.46 34.73 22.31
C LYS A 554 -6.09 34.06 21.07
N GLU A 555 -5.75 32.80 20.82
CA GLU A 555 -6.29 32.03 19.70
C GLU A 555 -7.78 31.75 19.88
N VAL A 556 -8.23 31.38 21.09
CA VAL A 556 -9.66 31.21 21.36
C VAL A 556 -10.42 32.52 21.14
N ALA A 557 -9.88 33.65 21.60
CA ALA A 557 -10.50 34.96 21.36
C ALA A 557 -10.54 35.34 19.88
N ARG A 558 -9.53 34.95 19.08
CA ARG A 558 -9.48 35.13 17.63
C ARG A 558 -10.58 34.32 16.93
N TYR A 559 -10.82 33.09 17.36
CA TYR A 559 -11.81 32.21 16.72
C TYR A 559 -13.24 32.36 17.24
N ALA A 560 -13.47 33.10 18.33
CA ALA A 560 -14.80 33.31 18.89
C ALA A 560 -15.86 33.79 17.87
N PRO A 561 -15.58 34.74 16.95
CA PRO A 561 -16.54 35.15 15.91
C PRO A 561 -16.92 34.04 14.92
N ILE A 562 -16.10 32.99 14.79
CA ILE A 562 -16.40 31.81 13.95
C ILE A 562 -17.29 30.84 14.70
N ILE A 563 -17.17 30.77 16.04
CA ILE A 563 -17.88 29.81 16.90
C ILE A 563 -19.28 30.31 17.24
N GLU A 564 -19.42 31.60 17.57
CA GLU A 564 -20.66 32.25 18.03
C GLU A 564 -21.90 31.98 17.15
N PRO A 565 -21.82 32.05 15.80
CA PRO A 565 -22.96 31.76 14.93
C PRO A 565 -23.48 30.32 14.99
N PHE A 566 -22.71 29.38 15.54
CA PHE A 566 -23.05 27.96 15.64
C PHE A 566 -23.35 27.52 17.09
N SER A 567 -23.34 28.45 18.05
CA SER A 567 -23.60 28.22 19.47
C SER A 567 -24.92 28.87 19.95
N SER A 568 -25.96 28.86 19.12
CA SER A 568 -27.25 29.50 19.41
C SER A 568 -28.13 28.74 20.39
N THR A 569 -27.96 27.42 20.51
CA THR A 569 -28.78 26.57 21.39
C THR A 569 -28.02 26.18 22.65
N GLY A 570 -28.68 26.13 23.82
CA GLY A 570 -28.04 25.69 25.07
C GLY A 570 -27.39 24.30 24.97
N LYS A 571 -27.93 23.40 24.14
CA LYS A 571 -27.33 22.08 23.85
C LYS A 571 -26.02 22.20 23.06
N SER A 572 -25.95 23.10 22.07
CA SER A 572 -24.72 23.35 21.30
C SER A 572 -23.64 24.01 22.17
N GLN A 573 -24.01 24.93 23.05
CA GLN A 573 -23.12 25.58 24.01
C GLN A 573 -22.51 24.57 25.00
N VAL A 574 -23.32 23.69 25.59
CA VAL A 574 -22.82 22.61 26.47
C VAL A 574 -21.94 21.62 25.69
N ALA A 575 -22.23 21.37 24.40
CA ALA A 575 -21.39 20.54 23.54
C ALA A 575 -20.03 21.20 23.25
N LEU A 576 -20.00 22.52 23.06
CA LEU A 576 -18.76 23.30 22.94
C LEU A 576 -17.92 23.18 24.21
N ILE A 577 -18.50 23.43 25.40
CA ILE A 577 -17.78 23.30 26.68
C ILE A 577 -17.18 21.89 26.81
N ASN A 578 -17.95 20.85 26.47
CA ASN A 578 -17.47 19.47 26.50
C ASN A 578 -16.33 19.22 25.50
N ALA A 579 -16.34 19.85 24.31
CA ALA A 579 -15.24 19.77 23.35
C ALA A 579 -13.96 20.40 23.92
N VAL A 580 -14.08 21.57 24.54
CA VAL A 580 -12.98 22.26 25.21
C VAL A 580 -12.44 21.42 26.37
N GLN A 581 -13.32 20.82 27.18
CA GLN A 581 -12.95 19.98 28.32
C GLN A 581 -12.11 18.77 27.89
N VAL A 582 -12.55 18.06 26.84
CA VAL A 582 -11.82 16.90 26.30
C VAL A 582 -10.48 17.35 25.72
N TYR A 583 -10.44 18.44 24.97
CA TYR A 583 -9.21 18.97 24.39
C TYR A 583 -8.18 19.37 25.47
N CYS A 584 -8.62 20.05 26.54
CA CYS A 584 -7.77 20.43 27.66
C CYS A 584 -7.33 19.25 28.53
N TYR A 585 -8.06 18.13 28.50
CA TYR A 585 -7.66 16.90 29.17
C TYR A 585 -6.56 16.17 28.39
N ASP A 586 -6.70 16.13 27.07
CA ASP A 586 -5.74 15.46 26.17
C ASP A 586 -4.40 16.21 26.12
N ASP A 587 -4.42 17.55 26.16
CA ASP A 587 -3.21 18.37 26.25
C ASP A 587 -3.01 18.97 27.67
N ARG A 588 -2.09 18.36 28.41
CA ARG A 588 -1.75 18.77 29.79
C ARG A 588 -1.22 20.19 29.90
N ARG A 589 -0.74 20.81 28.82
CA ARG A 589 -0.13 22.15 28.82
C ARG A 589 -1.16 23.27 28.97
N ILE A 590 -2.39 23.04 28.52
CA ILE A 590 -3.50 24.01 28.55
C ILE A 590 -4.56 23.66 29.60
N MET A 591 -4.38 22.55 30.33
CA MET A 591 -5.34 22.05 31.31
C MET A 591 -5.69 23.06 32.41
N LYS A 592 -4.74 23.91 32.81
CA LYS A 592 -4.95 24.98 33.80
C LYS A 592 -5.68 26.21 33.25
N SER A 593 -5.64 26.40 31.92
CA SER A 593 -6.25 27.55 31.25
C SER A 593 -7.75 27.37 31.04
N PHE A 594 -8.31 26.18 31.28
CA PHE A 594 -9.72 25.86 31.02
C PHE A 594 -10.72 26.89 31.61
N PRO A 595 -10.64 27.31 32.89
CA PRO A 595 -11.57 28.32 33.43
C PRO A 595 -11.44 29.69 32.75
N GLN A 596 -10.23 30.06 32.34
CA GLN A 596 -9.99 31.31 31.61
C GLN A 596 -10.51 31.24 30.17
N ILE A 597 -10.41 30.07 29.53
CA ILE A 597 -11.00 29.80 28.22
C ILE A 597 -12.53 29.92 28.30
N LEU A 598 -13.16 29.36 29.34
CA LEU A 598 -14.60 29.53 29.57
C LEU A 598 -14.99 31.00 29.74
N LYS A 599 -14.20 31.77 30.51
CA LYS A 599 -14.44 33.20 30.69
C LYS A 599 -14.33 33.97 29.37
N VAL A 600 -13.37 33.64 28.50
CA VAL A 600 -13.24 34.25 27.16
C VAL A 600 -14.44 33.92 26.29
N LEU A 601 -14.91 32.66 26.30
CA LEU A 601 -16.08 32.24 25.52
C LEU A 601 -17.37 32.90 26.03
N TYR A 602 -17.51 33.06 27.35
CA TYR A 602 -18.62 33.80 27.97
C TYR A 602 -18.61 35.28 27.57
N ASN A 603 -17.47 35.96 27.70
CA ASN A 603 -17.33 37.38 27.32
C ASN A 603 -17.49 37.66 25.81
N LYS A 604 -17.54 36.62 24.98
CA LYS A 604 -17.69 36.69 23.52
C LYS A 604 -19.01 36.08 23.06
N ASP A 605 -19.97 35.93 23.97
CA ASP A 605 -21.33 35.43 23.69
C ASP A 605 -21.39 34.04 23.03
N CYS A 606 -20.31 33.26 23.13
CA CYS A 606 -20.27 31.89 22.60
C CYS A 606 -20.97 30.88 23.53
N VAL A 607 -21.12 31.22 24.82
CA VAL A 607 -21.68 30.36 25.87
C VAL A 607 -22.41 31.23 26.88
N SER A 608 -23.64 30.86 27.26
CA SER A 608 -24.39 31.55 28.31
C SER A 608 -24.03 31.07 29.73
N ASP A 609 -24.39 31.89 30.71
CA ASP A 609 -24.47 31.57 32.14
C ASP A 609 -25.18 30.22 32.39
N GLN A 610 -26.37 30.05 31.85
CA GLN A 610 -27.19 28.83 31.98
C GLN A 610 -26.47 27.58 31.46
N ALA A 611 -25.75 27.70 30.34
CA ALA A 611 -25.01 26.58 29.76
C ALA A 611 -23.81 26.17 30.64
N ILE A 612 -23.12 27.15 31.25
CA ILE A 612 -21.99 26.89 32.17
C ILE A 612 -22.49 26.24 33.46
N ILE A 613 -23.57 26.76 34.04
CA ILE A 613 -24.18 26.22 35.27
C ILE A 613 -24.69 24.80 35.02
N TYR A 614 -25.39 24.56 33.90
CA TYR A 614 -25.87 23.23 33.53
C TYR A 614 -24.71 22.24 33.31
N TRP A 615 -23.64 22.67 32.63
CA TRP A 615 -22.44 21.84 32.45
C TRP A 615 -21.83 21.43 33.78
N PHE A 616 -21.69 22.38 34.73
CA PHE A 616 -21.14 22.14 36.05
C PHE A 616 -21.95 21.14 36.86
N GLN A 617 -23.28 21.26 36.85
CA GLN A 617 -24.17 20.39 37.62
C GLN A 617 -24.31 18.98 37.01
N LYS A 618 -24.61 18.89 35.71
CA LYS A 618 -25.03 17.63 35.05
C LYS A 618 -24.38 17.36 33.70
N GLY A 619 -23.84 18.37 33.02
CA GLY A 619 -23.37 18.25 31.64
C GLY A 619 -21.90 17.82 31.44
N ALA A 620 -21.08 17.80 32.50
CA ALA A 620 -19.63 17.53 32.39
C ALA A 620 -19.28 16.07 32.05
N LYS A 621 -18.35 15.91 31.10
CA LYS A 621 -17.83 14.60 30.64
C LYS A 621 -16.93 13.95 31.70
N PRO A 622 -16.79 12.60 31.73
CA PRO A 622 -15.95 11.89 32.69
C PRO A 622 -14.45 12.27 32.66
N GLN A 623 -13.94 12.69 31.50
CA GLN A 623 -12.54 13.06 31.27
C GLN A 623 -12.13 14.26 32.15
N GLY A 624 -11.36 14.00 33.20
CA GLY A 624 -10.88 15.04 34.11
C GLY A 624 -11.97 15.74 34.92
N LYS A 625 -13.19 15.17 35.01
CA LYS A 625 -14.39 15.82 35.59
C LYS A 625 -14.13 16.52 36.92
N GLN A 626 -13.60 15.81 37.91
CA GLN A 626 -13.38 16.36 39.26
C GLN A 626 -12.42 17.55 39.26
N HIS A 627 -11.38 17.52 38.42
CA HIS A 627 -10.41 18.61 38.32
C HIS A 627 -11.04 19.85 37.68
N PHE A 628 -11.76 19.69 36.55
CA PHE A 628 -12.37 20.82 35.85
C PHE A 628 -13.51 21.46 36.63
N LEU A 629 -14.32 20.66 37.34
CA LEU A 629 -15.35 21.18 38.25
C LEU A 629 -14.69 22.01 39.37
N LYS A 630 -13.70 21.46 40.08
CA LYS A 630 -13.01 22.21 41.14
C LYS A 630 -12.34 23.50 40.63
N ALA A 631 -11.74 23.46 39.45
CA ALA A 631 -11.08 24.63 38.85
C ALA A 631 -12.07 25.71 38.39
N SER A 632 -13.29 25.34 38.04
CA SER A 632 -14.32 26.26 37.53
C SER A 632 -15.32 26.70 38.60
N GLU A 633 -15.25 26.14 39.81
CA GLU A 633 -16.14 26.47 40.94
C GLU A 633 -16.20 27.98 41.27
N PRO A 634 -15.08 28.75 41.27
CA PRO A 634 -15.15 30.19 41.52
C PRO A 634 -15.92 30.96 40.44
N LEU A 635 -15.80 30.53 39.17
CA LEU A 635 -16.50 31.15 38.05
C LEU A 635 -18.01 30.87 38.13
N VAL A 636 -18.39 29.64 38.48
CA VAL A 636 -19.80 29.26 38.60
C VAL A 636 -20.49 29.97 39.75
N LYS A 637 -19.83 30.08 40.92
CA LYS A 637 -20.37 30.86 42.06
C LYS A 637 -20.60 32.33 41.71
N PHE A 638 -19.69 32.91 40.93
CA PHE A 638 -19.84 34.28 40.44
C PHE A 638 -21.07 34.42 39.53
N LEU A 639 -21.25 33.49 38.58
CA LEU A 639 -22.41 33.53 37.67
C LEU A 639 -23.74 33.30 38.40
N GLN A 640 -23.79 32.40 39.38
CA GLN A 640 -24.99 32.16 40.19
C GLN A 640 -25.37 33.38 41.04
N ALA A 641 -24.39 34.06 41.63
CA ALA A 641 -24.66 35.29 42.39
C ALA A 641 -25.18 36.43 41.51
N GLN A 642 -24.71 36.53 40.25
CA GLN A 642 -25.23 37.51 39.31
C GLN A 642 -26.67 37.21 38.87
N GLU A 643 -27.02 35.92 38.74
CA GLU A 643 -28.39 35.49 38.43
C GLU A 643 -29.34 35.85 39.56
N ASP A 644 -28.97 35.53 40.81
CA ASP A 644 -29.75 35.83 42.02
C ASP A 644 -29.98 37.36 42.19
N GLU A 645 -28.96 38.20 41.96
CA GLU A 645 -29.09 39.67 42.03
C GLU A 645 -30.00 40.24 40.92
N SER A 646 -29.97 39.66 39.71
CA SER A 646 -30.84 40.10 38.61
C SER A 646 -32.30 39.70 38.79
N GLU A 647 -32.58 38.57 39.45
CA GLU A 647 -33.95 38.17 39.80
C GLU A 647 -34.53 39.06 40.92
N GLU A 648 -33.71 39.55 41.86
CA GLU A 648 -34.13 40.49 42.91
C GLU A 648 -34.37 41.92 42.40
N GLU A 649 -33.82 42.33 41.26
CA GLU A 649 -34.08 43.64 40.62
C GLU A 649 -35.29 43.64 39.68
N GLU A 650 -35.77 42.46 39.25
CA GLU A 650 -36.95 42.30 38.38
C GLU A 650 -38.26 42.02 39.15
N GLU A 651 -38.21 41.71 40.45
CA GLU A 651 -39.35 41.68 41.39
C GLU A 651 -39.63 43.05 42.05
#